data_AF-K3WSG9-F1
#
_entry.id   AF-K3WSG9-F1
#
_cell.length_a   1.000
_cell.length_b   1.000
_cell.length_c   1.000
_cell.angle_alpha   90.00
_cell.angle_beta   90.00
_cell.angle_gamma   90.00
#
_symmetry.space_group_name_H-M   'P 1'
#
loop_
_entity.id
_entity.type
_entity.pdbx_description
1 polymer ?
#
loop_
_entity_poly.entity_id
_entity_poly.type
_entity_poly.pdbx_seq_one_letter_code
_entity_poly.pdbx_strand_id
1 'polypeptide(L)'
;MVRVAVVGCAHGMLDDIYATVSFINEMDPSHPIELLLCCGDFECMRNSRDLENLACPPKYREMHSFHQFYKGEKVAPVLTIFIGGNHEASNYLSELHYGGWVAPNIFYLGAAGVVNVGGLRIGGLSGIYKQQDYTSGRFEKAPFDNSTMRSIYHVRELEVFQLSHLQMQDPKKVNVFLSHDWPRGIEQYGDVRTLIRRKPFFQQEIQSNSLGSPAGEFLLFQLKPQHWFAAHLHVKFAAVVRHAAAPAPPPLPPTEVTEAATGEHDANEAMLRATHHLASTSKYAPRVPQEEMRIEDQDIAWVKERLCEVVTEKGLNKVEGEWITDFVKTAPAFGEEEQSWDGKGFNGNPQTDLLLELLKLPHVVTAPYVGGGAGDAVSAVVVDDPNAIDLDDDEDEDEQLEQIEETEEPAEAASTEVADPNELDIDLYLHLPSRRRRMKSWVRGAAQRARQPSFGLPPLDYGVNVIKLDPALQRAFVQLDCDDETQTFLESCTGGGILESMASSVLGVFYSLTDVNGMLGRGQMFVLSRAQIQRLLRREQRIGGSLLDIGAGDGNVTESIASLVDQVTSTEVSGPMVKSLNSRGFNCVQTADLDHEFVQGHQPYNVISLMNVLDRADKPWTMLKQIRSMLHPENGLFLLAVVLPFSAFVEVGTKRMAPTERLPMRGGRCQEGASFEAAANALLKNVLQPAGFKLVQFSRVPYLCRGDMRQAYYVLSDAIFVLQVDSEVTPAK
;
A
#
# COMPACT_ATOMS: atom_id res chain seq x y z
N MET A 1 4.86 32.08 21.94
CA MET A 1 4.21 31.32 20.84
C MET A 1 5.25 31.23 19.76
N VAL A 2 5.71 30.04 19.39
CA VAL A 2 6.79 29.86 18.41
C VAL A 2 6.24 30.07 17.00
N ARG A 3 6.87 30.91 16.18
CA ARG A 3 6.52 31.03 14.76
C ARG A 3 7.33 30.03 13.94
N VAL A 4 6.61 29.14 13.25
CA VAL A 4 7.19 28.04 12.50
C VAL A 4 7.01 28.27 11.01
N ALA A 5 8.09 28.16 10.24
CA ALA A 5 8.06 28.06 8.78
C ALA A 5 8.09 26.58 8.37
N VAL A 6 7.37 26.24 7.30
CA VAL A 6 7.33 24.87 6.76
C VAL A 6 7.65 24.90 5.27
N VAL A 7 8.61 24.08 4.86
CA VAL A 7 9.03 23.88 3.47
C VAL A 7 8.67 22.46 3.06
N GLY A 8 8.24 22.31 1.80
CA GLY A 8 8.00 21.02 1.15
C GLY A 8 9.32 20.31 0.84
N CYS A 9 9.58 20.07 -0.44
CA CYS A 9 10.88 19.60 -0.93
C CYS A 9 11.88 20.76 -0.96
N ALA A 10 13.10 20.57 -0.45
CA ALA A 10 14.12 21.63 -0.44
C ALA A 10 15.04 21.57 -1.66
N HIS A 11 15.31 20.37 -2.19
CA HIS A 11 16.22 20.09 -3.30
C HIS A 11 17.56 20.84 -3.20
N GLY A 12 18.17 20.81 -2.00
CA GLY A 12 19.45 21.46 -1.74
C GLY A 12 19.46 22.99 -1.77
N MET A 13 18.32 23.66 -2.06
CA MET A 13 18.19 25.12 -2.20
C MET A 13 18.17 25.87 -0.86
N LEU A 14 19.05 25.49 0.06
CA LEU A 14 19.11 26.01 1.42
C LEU A 14 19.43 27.51 1.47
N ASP A 15 20.27 28.00 0.55
CA ASP A 15 20.60 29.43 0.47
C ASP A 15 19.34 30.28 0.23
N ASP A 16 18.48 29.88 -0.72
CA ASP A 16 17.25 30.61 -1.06
C ASP A 16 16.20 30.49 0.05
N ILE A 17 16.07 29.30 0.65
CA ILE A 17 15.17 29.08 1.80
C ILE A 17 15.57 29.99 2.97
N TYR A 18 16.86 30.02 3.33
CA TYR A 18 17.35 30.83 4.43
C TYR A 18 17.36 32.33 4.13
N ALA A 19 17.61 32.73 2.89
CA ALA A 19 17.43 34.11 2.45
C ALA A 19 15.96 34.55 2.62
N THR A 20 15.01 33.69 2.27
CA THR A 20 13.57 33.96 2.44
C THR A 20 13.18 34.07 3.92
N VAL A 21 13.68 33.16 4.78
CA VAL A 21 13.44 33.22 6.23
C VAL A 21 14.00 34.51 6.81
N SER A 22 15.23 34.88 6.44
CA SER A 22 15.88 36.10 6.91
C SER A 22 15.10 37.35 6.49
N PHE A 23 14.68 37.41 5.22
CA PHE A 23 13.86 38.49 4.70
C PHE A 23 12.53 38.62 5.46
N ILE A 24 11.84 37.52 5.75
CA ILE A 24 10.59 37.55 6.53
C ILE A 24 10.86 38.06 7.96
N ASN A 25 11.95 37.64 8.58
CA ASN A 25 12.32 38.08 9.93
C ASN A 25 12.70 39.57 9.97
N GLU A 26 13.31 40.09 8.91
CA GLU A 26 13.57 41.53 8.76
C GLU A 26 12.27 42.33 8.56
N MET A 27 11.29 41.78 7.84
CA MET A 27 10.00 42.44 7.60
C MET A 27 9.07 42.42 8.82
N ASP A 28 9.16 41.41 9.70
CA ASP A 28 8.40 41.33 10.95
C ASP A 28 9.30 40.97 12.14
N PRO A 29 10.13 41.92 12.61
CA PRO A 29 11.05 41.67 13.74
C PRO A 29 10.33 41.38 15.05
N SER A 30 9.04 41.75 15.17
CA SER A 30 8.22 41.48 16.35
C SER A 30 7.80 40.02 16.49
N HIS A 31 7.77 39.27 15.39
CA HIS A 31 7.38 37.86 15.38
C HIS A 31 8.31 37.08 14.44
N PRO A 32 9.60 36.96 14.74
CA PRO A 32 10.53 36.25 13.87
C PRO A 32 10.13 34.77 13.76
N ILE A 33 10.39 34.17 12.60
CA ILE A 33 10.48 32.72 12.44
C ILE A 33 11.63 32.23 13.31
N GLU A 34 11.32 31.30 14.20
CA GLU A 34 12.29 30.72 15.16
C GLU A 34 12.61 29.26 14.82
N LEU A 35 11.75 28.62 14.02
CA LEU A 35 11.84 27.21 13.64
C LEU A 35 11.47 27.02 12.17
N LEU A 36 12.30 26.28 11.44
CA LEU A 36 12.04 25.82 10.08
C LEU A 36 11.86 24.30 10.06
N LEU A 37 10.76 23.82 9.47
CA LEU A 37 10.48 22.40 9.26
C LEU A 37 10.56 22.08 7.77
N CYS A 38 11.39 21.11 7.37
CA CYS A 38 11.48 20.64 5.99
C CYS A 38 10.93 19.22 5.87
N CYS A 39 10.05 18.99 4.90
CA CYS A 39 9.32 17.74 4.75
C CYS A 39 10.04 16.71 3.84
N GLY A 40 11.35 16.83 3.64
CA GLY A 40 12.15 15.91 2.83
C GLY A 40 12.77 16.54 1.59
N ASP A 41 13.45 15.69 0.82
CA ASP A 41 14.37 16.07 -0.25
C ASP A 41 15.26 17.23 0.19
N PHE A 42 15.91 17.04 1.33
CA PHE A 42 16.75 18.06 1.95
C PHE A 42 18.12 18.16 1.27
N GLU A 43 18.62 17.01 0.78
CA GLU A 43 19.87 16.89 0.00
C GLU A 43 21.10 17.39 0.77
N CYS A 44 21.34 16.81 1.96
CA CYS A 44 22.46 17.14 2.83
C CYS A 44 23.84 16.59 2.37
N MET A 45 24.23 16.88 1.12
CA MET A 45 25.47 16.39 0.52
C MET A 45 26.72 16.98 1.19
N ARG A 46 27.55 16.14 1.82
CA ARG A 46 28.82 16.61 2.41
C ARG A 46 29.91 16.75 1.35
N ASN A 47 29.95 15.84 0.39
CA ASN A 47 30.99 15.69 -0.63
C ASN A 47 30.47 14.92 -1.86
N SER A 48 31.35 14.74 -2.87
CA SER A 48 31.01 14.11 -4.15
C SER A 48 30.52 12.66 -3.99
N ARG A 49 31.02 11.95 -2.99
CA ARG A 49 30.60 10.58 -2.71
C ARG A 49 29.16 10.51 -2.22
N ASP A 50 28.72 11.43 -1.37
CA ASP A 50 27.31 11.49 -0.99
C ASP A 50 26.43 11.76 -2.22
N LEU A 51 26.88 12.65 -3.11
CA LEU A 51 26.20 12.97 -4.37
C LEU A 51 26.11 11.76 -5.31
N GLU A 52 27.10 10.88 -5.33
CA GLU A 52 27.05 9.63 -6.10
C GLU A 52 25.98 8.65 -5.61
N ASN A 53 25.64 8.72 -4.33
CA ASN A 53 24.60 7.91 -3.67
C ASN A 53 23.21 8.57 -3.72
N LEU A 54 23.07 9.71 -4.39
CA LEU A 54 21.78 10.33 -4.66
C LEU A 54 21.02 9.54 -5.73
N ALA A 55 19.83 9.06 -5.39
CA ALA A 55 18.92 8.38 -6.30
C ALA A 55 18.24 9.37 -7.27
N CYS A 56 19.02 9.89 -8.21
CA CYS A 56 18.61 10.85 -9.22
C CYS A 56 19.50 10.67 -10.47
N PRO A 57 18.97 10.84 -11.70
CA PRO A 57 19.77 10.75 -12.92
C PRO A 57 21.02 11.65 -12.85
N PRO A 58 22.21 11.19 -13.29
CA PRO A 58 23.47 11.93 -13.11
C PRO A 58 23.46 13.37 -13.64
N LYS A 59 22.68 13.65 -14.69
CA LYS A 59 22.53 14.99 -15.29
C LYS A 59 21.85 16.03 -14.38
N TYR A 60 21.12 15.59 -13.36
CA TYR A 60 20.38 16.45 -12.43
C TYR A 60 21.04 16.55 -11.06
N ARG A 61 22.17 15.86 -10.86
CA ARG A 61 22.90 15.86 -9.58
C ARG A 61 23.68 17.15 -9.43
N GLU A 62 23.39 17.88 -8.34
CA GLU A 62 24.12 19.09 -7.98
C GLU A 62 24.57 19.02 -6.50
N MET A 63 25.76 19.56 -6.21
CA MET A 63 26.31 19.58 -4.84
C MET A 63 25.59 20.58 -3.92
N HIS A 64 24.97 21.61 -4.51
CA HIS A 64 24.36 22.75 -3.82
C HIS A 64 25.22 23.31 -2.66
N SER A 65 24.61 23.90 -1.64
CA SER A 65 25.34 24.64 -0.59
C SER A 65 25.45 23.93 0.76
N PHE A 66 24.84 22.75 0.95
CA PHE A 66 24.84 22.07 2.26
C PHE A 66 26.25 21.81 2.80
N HIS A 67 27.18 21.40 1.93
CA HIS A 67 28.58 21.14 2.32
C HIS A 67 29.26 22.34 3.02
N GLN A 68 28.81 23.58 2.78
CA GLN A 68 29.30 24.80 3.43
C GLN A 68 28.80 24.93 4.88
N PHE A 69 27.56 24.53 5.14
CA PHE A 69 27.01 24.42 6.49
C PHE A 69 27.70 23.31 7.27
N TYR A 70 27.94 22.17 6.60
CA TYR A 70 28.62 21.02 7.18
C TYR A 70 30.04 21.32 7.68
N LYS A 71 30.82 22.12 6.92
CA LYS A 71 32.18 22.55 7.34
C LYS A 71 32.20 23.84 8.17
N GLY A 72 31.04 24.43 8.48
CA GLY A 72 30.93 25.62 9.32
C GLY A 72 31.27 26.95 8.64
N GLU A 73 31.34 26.99 7.31
CA GLU A 73 31.45 28.27 6.56
C GLU A 73 30.14 29.05 6.59
N LYS A 74 29.02 28.34 6.70
CA LYS A 74 27.68 28.89 6.90
C LYS A 74 27.05 28.28 8.15
N VAL A 75 26.10 29.01 8.74
CA VAL A 75 25.28 28.55 9.87
C VAL A 75 23.83 28.82 9.53
N ALA A 76 22.94 27.86 9.78
CA ALA A 76 21.52 28.07 9.56
C ALA A 76 21.00 29.18 10.48
N PRO A 77 20.29 30.21 9.96
CA PRO A 77 19.87 31.38 10.73
C PRO A 77 18.80 31.07 11.78
N VAL A 78 18.09 29.95 11.63
CA VAL A 78 17.05 29.46 12.53
C VAL A 78 17.21 27.96 12.70
N LEU A 79 16.72 27.43 13.83
CA LEU A 79 16.69 25.99 14.05
C LEU A 79 15.94 25.34 12.91
N THR A 80 16.60 24.42 12.22
CA THR A 80 16.04 23.70 11.08
C THR A 80 15.91 22.23 11.43
N ILE A 81 14.69 21.70 11.36
CA ILE A 81 14.41 20.28 11.55
C ILE A 81 13.90 19.71 10.24
N PHE A 82 14.43 18.57 9.83
CA PHE A 82 13.97 17.90 8.62
C PHE A 82 13.81 16.38 8.79
N ILE A 83 12.96 15.82 7.94
CA ILE A 83 12.89 14.39 7.64
C ILE A 83 13.50 14.14 6.25
N GLY A 84 13.84 12.91 5.91
CA GLY A 84 14.35 12.55 4.59
C GLY A 84 13.22 12.34 3.57
N GLY A 85 13.48 12.63 2.29
CA GLY A 85 12.65 12.27 1.14
C GLY A 85 13.22 11.11 0.32
N ASN A 86 13.08 11.17 -1.01
CA ASN A 86 13.69 10.21 -1.95
C ASN A 86 14.99 10.74 -2.59
N HIS A 87 15.20 12.05 -2.59
CA HIS A 87 16.45 12.68 -3.03
C HIS A 87 17.28 13.08 -1.81
N GLU A 88 18.11 12.15 -1.33
CA GLU A 88 18.91 12.37 -0.13
C GLU A 88 20.32 11.80 -0.22
N ALA A 89 21.21 12.35 0.60
CA ALA A 89 22.48 11.72 0.96
C ALA A 89 22.23 10.49 1.84
N SER A 90 21.63 9.43 1.27
CA SER A 90 21.11 8.30 2.05
C SER A 90 22.19 7.54 2.82
N ASN A 91 23.41 7.52 2.28
CA ASN A 91 24.58 7.02 3.00
C ASN A 91 24.89 7.86 4.26
N TYR A 92 24.79 9.18 4.22
CA TYR A 92 24.99 10.03 5.39
C TYR A 92 23.82 9.93 6.38
N LEU A 93 22.58 10.00 5.91
CA LEU A 93 21.40 9.92 6.77
C LEU A 93 21.30 8.58 7.52
N SER A 94 21.79 7.49 6.91
CA SER A 94 21.86 6.19 7.58
C SER A 94 22.82 6.15 8.77
N GLU A 95 23.86 6.99 8.80
CA GLU A 95 24.76 7.14 9.96
C GLU A 95 23.99 7.70 11.18
N LEU A 96 22.91 8.44 10.90
CA LEU A 96 22.03 9.12 11.85
C LEU A 96 20.60 8.54 11.81
N HIS A 97 20.47 7.22 11.67
CA HIS A 97 19.17 6.52 11.58
C HIS A 97 18.19 6.90 12.69
N TYR A 98 18.70 7.16 13.91
CA TYR A 98 17.92 7.54 15.09
C TYR A 98 17.81 9.05 15.32
N GLY A 99 18.24 9.86 14.34
CA GLY A 99 18.28 11.31 14.40
C GLY A 99 19.60 11.88 14.91
N GLY A 100 19.79 13.18 14.68
CA GLY A 100 20.97 13.91 15.13
C GLY A 100 21.29 15.15 14.29
N TRP A 101 22.29 15.91 14.74
CA TRP A 101 22.73 17.11 14.03
C TRP A 101 23.50 16.75 12.78
N VAL A 102 23.07 17.23 11.61
CA VAL A 102 23.81 17.05 10.35
C VAL A 102 24.76 18.20 10.07
N ALA A 103 24.52 19.35 10.69
CA ALA A 103 25.33 20.56 10.71
C ALA A 103 24.88 21.42 11.92
N PRO A 104 25.62 22.46 12.33
CA PRO A 104 25.17 23.35 13.39
C PRO A 104 23.80 23.96 13.08
N ASN A 105 22.86 23.83 14.03
CA ASN A 105 21.49 24.33 13.93
C ASN A 105 20.60 23.64 12.85
N ILE A 106 21.04 22.50 12.32
CA ILE A 106 20.29 21.66 11.36
C ILE A 106 20.19 20.23 11.90
N PHE A 107 18.99 19.79 12.25
CA PHE A 107 18.71 18.52 12.90
C PHE A 107 17.90 17.58 11.99
N TYR A 108 18.41 16.38 11.79
CA TYR A 108 17.69 15.29 11.13
C TYR A 108 16.88 14.51 12.16
N LEU A 109 15.58 14.30 11.90
CA LEU A 109 14.69 13.53 12.78
C LEU A 109 14.97 12.03 12.83
N GLY A 110 15.81 11.51 11.93
CA GLY A 110 16.02 10.07 11.78
C GLY A 110 15.03 9.44 10.79
N ALA A 111 15.13 8.12 10.63
CA ALA A 111 14.18 7.34 9.83
C ALA A 111 12.75 7.52 10.36
N ALA A 112 12.61 7.60 11.68
CA ALA A 112 11.45 8.08 12.39
C ALA A 112 11.89 8.66 13.74
N GLY A 113 11.21 9.69 14.21
CA GLY A 113 11.55 10.31 15.50
C GLY A 113 10.52 11.32 15.97
N VAL A 114 10.63 11.69 17.24
CA VAL A 114 9.84 12.75 17.88
C VAL A 114 10.75 13.62 18.72
N VAL A 115 10.61 14.94 18.56
CA VAL A 115 11.34 15.95 19.34
C VAL A 115 10.39 17.01 19.86
N ASN A 116 10.81 17.73 20.89
CA ASN A 116 10.06 18.85 21.46
C ASN A 116 10.83 20.15 21.24
N VAL A 117 10.18 21.14 20.63
CA VAL A 117 10.79 22.45 20.38
C VAL A 117 9.83 23.55 20.79
N GLY A 118 10.22 24.36 21.77
CA GLY A 118 9.44 25.51 22.24
C GLY A 118 7.98 25.16 22.59
N GLY A 119 7.76 23.99 23.18
CA GLY A 119 6.44 23.47 23.56
C GLY A 119 5.65 22.78 22.45
N LEU A 120 6.23 22.60 21.26
CA LEU A 120 5.65 21.82 20.17
C LEU A 120 6.25 20.41 20.15
N ARG A 121 5.40 19.39 20.25
CA ARG A 121 5.77 17.99 20.02
C ARG A 121 5.68 17.67 18.53
N ILE A 122 6.84 17.44 17.91
CA ILE A 122 7.01 17.29 16.46
C ILE A 122 7.43 15.85 16.17
N GLY A 123 6.58 15.09 15.47
CA GLY A 123 6.90 13.76 14.98
C GLY A 123 7.25 13.76 13.49
N GLY A 124 8.04 12.81 13.04
CA GLY A 124 8.40 12.68 11.63
C GLY A 124 8.59 11.24 11.19
N LEU A 125 8.24 10.97 9.93
CA LEU A 125 8.53 9.73 9.22
C LEU A 125 9.26 10.06 7.92
N SER A 126 10.52 9.64 7.81
CA SER A 126 11.35 9.86 6.62
C SER A 126 11.04 8.84 5.52
N GLY A 127 11.16 9.29 4.27
CA GLY A 127 11.13 8.44 3.09
C GLY A 127 9.78 8.34 2.38
N ILE A 128 9.75 7.51 1.33
CA ILE A 128 8.56 7.22 0.53
C ILE A 128 8.08 5.79 0.69
N TYR A 129 6.78 5.54 0.51
CA TYR A 129 6.22 4.21 0.66
C TYR A 129 6.37 3.38 -0.61
N LYS A 130 7.04 2.22 -0.52
CA LYS A 130 6.98 1.16 -1.53
C LYS A 130 6.61 -0.18 -0.88
N GLN A 131 5.54 -0.78 -1.38
CA GLN A 131 4.91 -1.97 -0.79
C GLN A 131 5.87 -3.18 -0.66
N GLN A 132 6.82 -3.31 -1.57
CA GLN A 132 7.76 -4.43 -1.63
C GLN A 132 8.79 -4.40 -0.49
N ASP A 133 9.19 -3.21 -0.05
CA ASP A 133 10.22 -3.01 0.97
C ASP A 133 9.65 -2.70 2.35
N TYR A 134 8.39 -2.29 2.43
CA TYR A 134 7.74 -1.87 3.68
C TYR A 134 7.93 -2.84 4.85
N THR A 135 7.72 -4.12 4.62
CA THR A 135 7.84 -5.15 5.68
C THR A 135 9.27 -5.65 5.86
N SER A 136 10.25 -5.17 5.10
CA SER A 136 11.63 -5.67 5.11
C SER A 136 12.44 -5.05 6.25
N GLY A 137 13.59 -5.64 6.60
CA GLY A 137 14.60 -4.96 7.40
C GLY A 137 15.37 -3.91 6.58
N ARG A 138 16.40 -3.32 7.20
CA ARG A 138 17.37 -2.42 6.56
C ARG A 138 18.57 -3.23 6.09
N PHE A 139 18.46 -3.84 4.92
CA PHE A 139 19.45 -4.78 4.37
C PHE A 139 20.49 -4.13 3.45
N GLU A 140 20.28 -2.87 3.11
CA GLU A 140 21.13 -2.07 2.25
C GLU A 140 22.53 -1.98 2.84
N LYS A 141 23.56 -2.07 2.00
CA LYS A 141 24.97 -1.95 2.41
C LYS A 141 25.74 -1.17 1.37
N ALA A 142 26.63 -0.30 1.81
CA ALA A 142 27.56 0.39 0.92
C ALA A 142 28.65 -0.58 0.39
N PRO A 143 29.05 -0.48 -0.89
CA PRO A 143 28.53 0.44 -1.91
C PRO A 143 27.12 0.06 -2.37
N PHE A 144 26.26 1.06 -2.58
CA PHE A 144 24.90 0.82 -3.07
C PHE A 144 24.91 0.51 -4.57
N ASP A 145 24.08 -0.46 -4.95
CA ASP A 145 23.64 -0.64 -6.33
C ASP A 145 22.38 0.20 -6.63
N ASN A 146 21.93 0.19 -7.89
CA ASN A 146 20.74 0.92 -8.31
C ASN A 146 19.47 0.55 -7.52
N SER A 147 19.37 -0.67 -6.98
CA SER A 147 18.21 -1.13 -6.22
C SER A 147 18.26 -0.64 -4.78
N THR A 148 19.39 -0.83 -4.11
CA THR A 148 19.63 -0.46 -2.71
C THR A 148 19.73 1.04 -2.50
N MET A 149 20.22 1.78 -3.50
CA MET A 149 20.18 3.24 -3.52
C MET A 149 18.74 3.78 -3.47
N ARG A 150 17.77 3.03 -4.00
CA ARG A 150 16.34 3.34 -3.92
C ARG A 150 15.69 2.80 -2.64
N SER A 151 15.96 1.53 -2.30
CA SER A 151 15.29 0.90 -1.18
C SER A 151 15.67 1.48 0.18
N ILE A 152 16.85 2.12 0.31
CA ILE A 152 17.35 2.71 1.56
C ILE A 152 16.43 3.80 2.11
N TYR A 153 15.80 4.62 1.27
CA TYR A 153 14.88 5.67 1.72
C TYR A 153 13.41 5.22 1.72
N HIS A 154 13.11 3.96 1.39
CA HIS A 154 11.73 3.49 1.51
C HIS A 154 11.32 3.39 2.99
N VAL A 155 10.08 3.75 3.30
CA VAL A 155 9.48 3.59 4.63
C VAL A 155 9.47 2.11 5.03
N ARG A 156 9.75 1.82 6.30
CA ARG A 156 9.68 0.46 6.88
C ARG A 156 8.59 0.38 7.97
N GLU A 157 8.07 -0.82 8.16
CA GLU A 157 6.98 -1.12 9.11
C GLU A 157 7.41 -0.90 10.56
N LEU A 158 8.67 -1.14 10.90
CA LEU A 158 9.20 -0.96 12.25
C LEU A 158 9.06 0.49 12.73
N GLU A 159 9.46 1.45 11.91
CA GLU A 159 9.37 2.88 12.19
C GLU A 159 7.91 3.34 12.33
N VAL A 160 7.02 2.82 11.49
CA VAL A 160 5.57 3.07 11.60
C VAL A 160 5.00 2.49 12.89
N PHE A 161 5.43 1.29 13.26
CA PHE A 161 5.05 0.65 14.51
C PHE A 161 5.55 1.45 15.71
N GLN A 162 6.78 1.92 15.72
CA GLN A 162 7.29 2.81 16.77
C GLN A 162 6.37 4.04 16.88
N LEU A 163 6.20 4.80 15.79
CA LEU A 163 5.40 6.02 15.84
C LEU A 163 3.95 5.78 16.26
N SER A 164 3.33 4.63 15.93
CA SER A 164 1.93 4.36 16.29
C SER A 164 1.65 4.26 17.79
N HIS A 165 2.69 4.06 18.61
CA HIS A 165 2.57 3.91 20.06
C HIS A 165 2.73 5.23 20.84
N LEU A 166 3.03 6.35 20.17
CA LEU A 166 3.30 7.65 20.81
C LEU A 166 2.16 8.20 21.69
N GLN A 167 0.89 7.91 21.35
CA GLN A 167 -0.27 8.37 22.11
C GLN A 167 -0.54 7.53 23.37
N MET A 168 -0.04 6.30 23.45
CA MET A 168 -0.19 5.46 24.64
C MET A 168 0.78 5.87 25.75
N GLN A 169 1.88 6.52 25.38
CA GLN A 169 2.99 6.92 26.26
C GLN A 169 2.75 8.29 26.87
N ASP A 170 2.12 9.18 26.12
CA ASP A 170 1.82 10.54 26.56
C ASP A 170 0.44 10.95 26.01
N PRO A 171 -0.54 11.24 26.88
CA PRO A 171 -1.86 11.70 26.46
C PRO A 171 -1.81 13.04 25.72
N LYS A 172 -0.69 13.79 25.79
CA LYS A 172 -0.47 14.98 24.95
C LYS A 172 -0.36 14.56 23.50
N LYS A 173 -1.31 15.03 22.71
CA LYS A 173 -1.33 14.84 21.26
C LYS A 173 -0.07 15.41 20.62
N VAL A 174 0.45 14.68 19.63
CA VAL A 174 1.44 15.21 18.69
C VAL A 174 0.90 16.51 18.08
N ASN A 175 1.66 17.60 18.17
CA ASN A 175 1.22 18.89 17.63
C ASN A 175 1.39 18.91 16.11
N VAL A 176 2.59 18.56 15.66
CA VAL A 176 2.98 18.59 14.24
C VAL A 176 3.52 17.22 13.86
N PHE A 177 3.09 16.70 12.72
CA PHE A 177 3.64 15.49 12.13
C PHE A 177 4.14 15.77 10.71
N LEU A 178 5.34 15.29 10.40
CA LEU A 178 5.99 15.44 9.10
C LEU A 178 6.06 14.10 8.37
N SER A 179 5.75 14.07 7.09
CA SER A 179 6.06 12.96 6.18
C SER A 179 6.48 13.50 4.83
N HIS A 180 7.27 12.76 4.06
CA HIS A 180 7.57 13.20 2.70
C HIS A 180 6.38 12.94 1.79
N ASP A 181 5.97 11.67 1.66
CA ASP A 181 4.74 11.29 0.99
C ASP A 181 3.50 11.83 1.70
N TRP A 182 2.47 12.15 0.93
CA TRP A 182 1.16 12.45 1.48
C TRP A 182 0.52 11.21 2.11
N PRO A 183 -0.25 11.33 3.20
CA PRO A 183 -1.12 10.26 3.66
C PRO A 183 -2.09 9.87 2.56
N ARG A 184 -2.21 8.57 2.28
CA ARG A 184 -3.07 8.08 1.21
C ARG A 184 -4.53 8.50 1.43
N GLY A 185 -5.16 9.02 0.36
CA GLY A 185 -6.56 9.44 0.39
C GLY A 185 -6.80 10.81 1.04
N ILE A 186 -5.75 11.54 1.42
CA ILE A 186 -5.88 12.86 2.06
C ILE A 186 -6.57 13.89 1.14
N GLU A 187 -6.49 13.70 -0.17
CA GLU A 187 -7.14 14.56 -1.15
C GLU A 187 -8.66 14.60 -0.95
N GLN A 188 -9.26 13.51 -0.45
CA GLN A 188 -10.70 13.42 -0.20
C GLN A 188 -11.18 14.39 0.89
N TYR A 189 -10.26 15.01 1.63
CA TYR A 189 -10.53 15.94 2.72
C TYR A 189 -10.25 17.41 2.33
N GLY A 190 -9.96 17.69 1.05
CA GLY A 190 -9.75 19.02 0.49
C GLY A 190 -10.43 19.25 -0.86
N ASP A 191 -9.96 20.23 -1.63
CA ASP A 191 -10.52 20.55 -2.95
C ASP A 191 -9.89 19.70 -4.07
N VAL A 192 -10.41 18.47 -4.22
CA VAL A 192 -9.99 17.53 -5.26
C VAL A 192 -10.12 18.12 -6.67
N ARG A 193 -11.09 19.02 -6.93
CA ARG A 193 -11.29 19.57 -8.27
C ARG A 193 -10.15 20.50 -8.65
N THR A 194 -9.74 21.37 -7.73
CA THR A 194 -8.59 22.26 -7.95
C THR A 194 -7.29 21.46 -8.06
N LEU A 195 -7.13 20.40 -7.26
CA LEU A 195 -5.97 19.51 -7.33
C LEU A 195 -5.87 18.83 -8.71
N ILE A 196 -6.93 18.18 -9.19
CA ILE A 196 -6.96 17.54 -10.52
C ILE A 196 -6.77 18.57 -11.64
N ARG A 197 -7.30 19.78 -11.50
CA ARG A 197 -7.08 20.83 -12.51
C ARG A 197 -5.59 21.22 -12.62
N ARG A 198 -4.86 21.23 -11.49
CA ARG A 198 -3.42 21.56 -11.46
C ARG A 198 -2.54 20.38 -11.87
N LYS A 199 -2.89 19.18 -11.45
CA LYS A 199 -2.15 17.94 -11.70
C LYS A 199 -3.13 16.85 -12.20
N PRO A 200 -3.53 16.88 -13.49
CA PRO A 200 -4.58 15.99 -14.04
C PRO A 200 -4.30 14.50 -13.92
N PHE A 201 -3.03 14.10 -13.97
CA PHE A 201 -2.59 12.71 -13.87
C PHE A 201 -2.91 12.07 -12.50
N PHE A 202 -3.05 12.86 -11.43
CA PHE A 202 -3.54 12.36 -10.15
C PHE A 202 -4.97 11.80 -10.24
N GLN A 203 -5.75 12.14 -11.27
CA GLN A 203 -7.12 11.65 -11.41
C GLN A 203 -7.20 10.12 -11.35
N GLN A 204 -6.28 9.40 -11.98
CA GLN A 204 -6.27 7.93 -11.95
C GLN A 204 -5.87 7.41 -10.57
N GLU A 205 -4.88 8.01 -9.92
CA GLU A 205 -4.44 7.59 -8.59
C GLU A 205 -5.48 7.88 -7.51
N ILE A 206 -6.19 9.00 -7.60
CA ILE A 206 -7.33 9.35 -6.74
C ILE A 206 -8.50 8.41 -7.04
N GLN A 207 -8.79 8.21 -8.33
CA GLN A 207 -9.63 7.17 -8.95
C GLN A 207 -9.52 5.84 -8.24
N SER A 208 -8.29 5.35 -8.30
CA SER A 208 -7.93 4.09 -7.74
C SER A 208 -7.97 4.24 -6.22
N ASN A 209 -7.51 5.34 -5.59
CA ASN A 209 -7.13 5.60 -4.18
C ASN A 209 -5.65 5.22 -3.86
N SER A 210 -4.78 5.16 -4.87
CA SER A 210 -3.34 4.85 -4.72
C SER A 210 -2.48 6.07 -4.43
N LEU A 211 -3.02 7.30 -4.56
CA LEU A 211 -2.26 8.53 -4.33
C LEU A 211 -1.82 8.61 -2.86
N GLY A 212 -0.51 8.59 -2.62
CA GLY A 212 0.10 8.72 -1.29
C GLY A 212 0.35 7.40 -0.53
N SER A 213 0.90 7.55 0.68
CA SER A 213 1.42 6.50 1.54
C SER A 213 0.33 5.89 2.44
N PRO A 214 0.07 4.56 2.35
CA PRO A 214 -0.77 3.83 3.29
C PRO A 214 -0.25 3.87 4.73
N ALA A 215 1.08 3.90 4.91
CA ALA A 215 1.71 4.06 6.22
C ALA A 215 1.39 5.43 6.83
N GLY A 216 1.47 6.49 6.03
CA GLY A 216 1.05 7.84 6.43
C GLY A 216 -0.44 7.92 6.76
N GLU A 217 -1.30 7.27 5.98
CA GLU A 217 -2.74 7.16 6.28
C GLU A 217 -2.98 6.53 7.66
N PHE A 218 -2.33 5.40 7.95
CA PHE A 218 -2.45 4.72 9.23
C PHE A 218 -2.04 5.63 10.40
N LEU A 219 -0.86 6.25 10.32
CA LEU A 219 -0.36 7.14 11.37
C LEU A 219 -1.23 8.39 11.55
N LEU A 220 -1.79 8.95 10.48
CA LEU A 220 -2.70 10.10 10.57
C LEU A 220 -3.93 9.79 11.42
N PHE A 221 -4.55 8.62 11.23
CA PHE A 221 -5.73 8.22 12.00
C PHE A 221 -5.39 7.69 13.40
N GLN A 222 -4.20 7.13 13.59
CA GLN A 222 -3.71 6.70 14.88
C GLN A 222 -3.35 7.92 15.75
N LEU A 223 -2.44 8.77 15.27
CA LEU A 223 -1.82 9.87 16.03
C LEU A 223 -2.63 11.15 16.06
N LYS A 224 -3.55 11.34 15.11
CA LYS A 224 -4.50 12.47 15.06
C LYS A 224 -3.81 13.81 15.40
N PRO A 225 -2.67 14.15 14.77
CA PRO A 225 -1.92 15.34 15.13
C PRO A 225 -2.73 16.60 14.84
N GLN A 226 -2.38 17.72 15.46
CA GLN A 226 -3.06 18.99 15.17
C GLN A 226 -2.78 19.47 13.74
N HIS A 227 -1.55 19.29 13.27
CA HIS A 227 -1.13 19.59 11.91
C HIS A 227 -0.32 18.42 11.33
N TRP A 228 -0.57 18.11 10.06
CA TRP A 228 0.23 17.20 9.25
C TRP A 228 0.78 17.99 8.07
N PHE A 229 2.09 17.97 7.87
CA PHE A 229 2.74 18.57 6.72
C PHE A 229 3.42 17.48 5.87
N ALA A 230 3.21 17.56 4.56
CA ALA A 230 3.77 16.62 3.60
C ALA A 230 4.21 17.32 2.31
N ALA A 231 5.07 16.66 1.54
CA ALA A 231 5.73 17.18 0.34
C ALA A 231 5.58 16.24 -0.85
N HIS A 232 6.66 16.00 -1.59
CA HIS A 232 6.80 15.07 -2.73
C HIS A 232 6.02 15.45 -4.00
N LEU A 233 4.72 15.74 -3.89
CA LEU A 233 3.81 15.91 -5.04
C LEU A 233 3.87 17.28 -5.73
N HIS A 234 4.77 18.16 -5.29
CA HIS A 234 5.05 19.49 -5.87
C HIS A 234 3.79 20.31 -6.18
N VAL A 235 2.82 20.27 -5.27
CA VAL A 235 1.58 21.05 -5.39
C VAL A 235 1.08 21.47 -4.01
N LYS A 236 0.74 22.75 -3.85
CA LYS A 236 0.09 23.22 -2.64
C LYS A 236 -1.34 22.68 -2.55
N PHE A 237 -1.63 22.00 -1.46
CA PHE A 237 -2.95 21.47 -1.15
C PHE A 237 -3.24 21.57 0.35
N ALA A 238 -4.48 21.84 0.69
CA ALA A 238 -4.94 21.94 2.07
C ALA A 238 -6.16 21.04 2.28
N ALA A 239 -6.15 20.30 3.38
CA ALA A 239 -7.18 19.35 3.74
C ALA A 239 -7.51 19.46 5.24
N VAL A 240 -8.74 19.11 5.60
CA VAL A 240 -9.18 19.08 7.00
C VAL A 240 -9.79 17.72 7.32
N VAL A 241 -9.08 16.93 8.11
CA VAL A 241 -9.55 15.64 8.60
C VAL A 241 -10.27 15.82 9.93
N ARG A 242 -11.54 15.41 9.98
CA ARG A 242 -12.34 15.42 11.22
C ARG A 242 -12.32 14.04 11.85
N HIS A 243 -11.59 13.90 12.95
CA HIS A 243 -11.60 12.68 13.75
C HIS A 243 -12.87 12.61 14.63
N ALA A 244 -13.48 11.43 14.77
CA ALA A 244 -14.62 11.24 15.67
C ALA A 244 -14.20 11.52 17.12
N ALA A 245 -15.07 12.20 17.88
CA ALA A 245 -14.82 12.45 19.31
C ALA A 245 -14.76 11.11 20.05
N ALA A 246 -13.75 10.92 20.91
CA ALA A 246 -13.76 9.83 21.85
C ALA A 246 -14.97 9.98 22.80
N PRO A 247 -15.64 8.90 23.21
CA PRO A 247 -16.62 8.98 24.29
C PRO A 247 -15.95 9.58 25.52
N ALA A 248 -16.62 10.53 26.17
CA ALA A 248 -16.08 11.20 27.35
C ALA A 248 -15.72 10.15 28.41
N PRO A 249 -14.50 10.17 28.98
CA PRO A 249 -14.17 9.28 30.08
C PRO A 249 -15.13 9.57 31.25
N PRO A 250 -15.54 8.55 32.02
CA PRO A 250 -16.33 8.76 33.22
C PRO A 250 -15.58 9.71 34.16
N PRO A 251 -16.29 10.60 34.88
CA PRO A 251 -15.66 11.57 35.77
C PRO A 251 -14.83 10.83 36.83
N LEU A 252 -13.52 11.02 36.78
CA LEU A 252 -12.60 10.51 37.79
C LEU A 252 -12.78 11.31 39.09
N PRO A 253 -12.63 10.67 40.27
CA PRO A 253 -12.61 11.39 41.54
C PRO A 253 -11.45 12.40 41.58
N PRO A 254 -11.57 13.48 42.37
CA PRO A 254 -10.56 14.53 42.41
C PRO A 254 -9.29 13.98 43.06
N THR A 255 -8.30 13.66 42.23
CA THR A 255 -6.93 13.42 42.66
C THR A 255 -6.16 14.74 42.53
N GLU A 256 -5.51 15.17 43.61
CA GLU A 256 -4.62 16.33 43.60
C GLU A 256 -3.57 16.17 42.51
N VAL A 257 -3.61 17.06 41.51
CA VAL A 257 -2.59 17.15 40.48
C VAL A 257 -1.40 17.88 41.10
N THR A 258 -0.40 17.14 41.55
CA THR A 258 0.93 17.69 41.81
C THR A 258 1.63 17.89 40.47
N GLU A 259 1.85 19.15 40.09
CA GLU A 259 2.71 19.53 38.97
C GLU A 259 4.13 18.99 39.19
N ALA A 260 4.48 17.94 38.46
CA ALA A 260 5.87 17.56 38.22
C ALA A 260 6.08 17.55 36.69
N ALA A 261 6.39 18.72 36.14
CA ALA A 261 6.94 18.85 34.81
C ALA A 261 8.40 18.37 34.86
N THR A 262 8.72 17.29 34.15
CA THR A 262 10.10 16.85 33.85
C THR A 262 10.13 16.30 32.43
N GLY A 263 11.21 16.60 31.71
CA GLY A 263 11.37 16.61 30.25
C GLY A 263 10.85 15.38 29.50
N GLU A 264 10.47 15.64 28.24
CA GLU A 264 9.74 14.75 27.32
C GLU A 264 10.64 14.15 26.22
N HIS A 265 11.96 14.16 26.44
CA HIS A 265 12.92 13.44 25.60
C HIS A 265 12.88 11.92 25.83
N ASP A 266 12.32 11.45 26.94
CA ASP A 266 12.53 10.06 27.37
C ASP A 266 11.59 9.04 26.69
N ALA A 267 10.53 9.50 26.03
CA ALA A 267 9.55 8.62 25.39
C ALA A 267 10.07 8.01 24.07
N ASN A 268 10.80 8.79 23.26
CA ASN A 268 11.37 8.29 22.00
C ASN A 268 12.51 7.29 22.28
N GLU A 269 13.36 7.61 23.23
CA GLU A 269 14.48 6.80 23.70
C GLU A 269 14.00 5.50 24.37
N ALA A 270 12.95 5.57 25.21
CA ALA A 270 12.31 4.40 25.77
C ALA A 270 11.70 3.51 24.68
N MET A 271 11.10 4.12 23.65
CA MET A 271 10.54 3.38 22.52
C MET A 271 11.58 2.71 21.66
N LEU A 272 12.66 3.42 21.36
CA LEU A 272 13.82 2.84 20.70
C LEU A 272 14.29 1.63 21.49
N ARG A 273 14.54 1.77 22.80
CA ARG A 273 14.96 0.67 23.67
C ARG A 273 13.99 -0.51 23.68
N ALA A 274 12.68 -0.25 23.76
CA ALA A 274 11.66 -1.29 23.77
C ALA A 274 11.56 -2.05 22.44
N THR A 275 11.83 -1.40 21.31
CA THR A 275 11.63 -1.98 19.97
C THR A 275 12.92 -2.40 19.27
N HIS A 276 14.10 -2.02 19.79
CA HIS A 276 15.38 -2.22 19.11
C HIS A 276 15.69 -3.69 18.78
N HIS A 277 15.20 -4.61 19.60
CA HIS A 277 15.35 -6.06 19.37
C HIS A 277 14.59 -6.56 18.12
N LEU A 278 13.69 -5.74 17.57
CA LEU A 278 12.95 -6.01 16.33
C LEU A 278 13.68 -5.47 15.09
N ALA A 279 14.69 -4.61 15.28
CA ALA A 279 15.51 -4.12 14.19
C ALA A 279 16.22 -5.28 13.50
N SER A 280 16.28 -5.24 12.17
CA SER A 280 16.80 -6.33 11.36
C SER A 280 17.48 -5.80 10.12
N THR A 281 18.61 -6.41 9.75
CA THR A 281 19.29 -6.17 8.47
C THR A 281 18.89 -7.19 7.41
N SER A 282 17.86 -7.98 7.66
CA SER A 282 17.38 -9.00 6.73
C SER A 282 16.41 -8.39 5.72
N LYS A 283 16.54 -8.79 4.45
CA LYS A 283 15.54 -8.48 3.43
C LYS A 283 14.21 -9.21 3.69
N TYR A 284 14.23 -10.23 4.54
CA TYR A 284 13.03 -10.96 4.97
C TYR A 284 12.38 -10.28 6.17
N ALA A 285 11.05 -10.39 6.26
CA ALA A 285 10.26 -9.51 7.12
C ALA A 285 10.67 -9.58 8.60
N PRO A 286 11.15 -8.48 9.23
CA PRO A 286 11.13 -8.33 10.68
C PRO A 286 9.74 -8.64 11.23
N ARG A 287 9.66 -9.59 12.18
CA ARG A 287 8.40 -9.85 12.88
C ARG A 287 8.17 -8.74 13.89
N VAL A 288 7.48 -7.68 13.48
CA VAL A 288 6.94 -6.71 14.42
C VAL A 288 5.80 -7.39 15.21
N PRO A 289 5.73 -7.25 16.55
CA PRO A 289 4.69 -7.87 17.36
C PRO A 289 3.28 -7.47 16.92
N GLN A 290 2.34 -8.41 16.96
CA GLN A 290 0.92 -8.14 16.72
C GLN A 290 0.20 -7.58 17.96
N GLU A 291 0.81 -7.72 19.13
CA GLU A 291 0.28 -7.20 20.40
C GLU A 291 0.66 -5.73 20.58
N GLU A 292 -0.23 -4.95 21.19
CA GLU A 292 0.06 -3.56 21.58
C GLU A 292 1.22 -3.53 22.57
N MET A 293 2.30 -2.85 22.21
CA MET A 293 3.45 -2.65 23.10
C MET A 293 3.18 -1.45 24.02
N ARG A 294 3.22 -1.65 25.34
CA ARG A 294 3.13 -0.52 26.28
C ARG A 294 4.52 -0.19 26.81
N ILE A 295 4.88 1.08 26.71
CA ILE A 295 6.02 1.62 27.46
C ILE A 295 5.47 2.06 28.80
N GLU A 296 6.04 1.54 29.86
CA GLU A 296 5.61 1.82 31.22
C GLU A 296 6.39 3.03 31.78
N ASP A 297 5.83 3.71 32.78
CA ASP A 297 6.49 4.86 33.43
C ASP A 297 7.88 4.51 33.97
N GLN A 298 8.09 3.24 34.35
CA GLN A 298 9.39 2.72 34.79
C GLN A 298 10.44 2.72 33.66
N ASP A 299 10.03 2.51 32.40
CA ASP A 299 10.96 2.51 31.26
C ASP A 299 11.45 3.94 30.98
N ILE A 300 10.53 4.90 31.05
CA ILE A 300 10.82 6.34 30.92
C ILE A 300 11.72 6.79 32.07
N ALA A 301 11.40 6.41 33.31
CA ALA A 301 12.21 6.72 34.48
C ALA A 301 13.63 6.14 34.38
N TRP A 302 13.75 4.91 33.86
CA TRP A 302 15.06 4.29 33.61
C TRP A 302 15.90 5.08 32.61
N VAL A 303 15.30 5.56 31.51
CA VAL A 303 16.01 6.39 30.51
C VAL A 303 16.47 7.71 31.13
N LYS A 304 15.61 8.39 31.91
CA LYS A 304 15.95 9.63 32.62
C LYS A 304 17.15 9.44 33.54
N GLU A 305 17.10 8.43 34.40
CA GLU A 305 18.18 8.11 35.34
C GLU A 305 19.48 7.83 34.57
N ARG A 306 19.40 7.02 33.52
CA ARG A 306 20.57 6.67 32.70
C ARG A 306 21.17 7.87 31.98
N LEU A 307 20.35 8.80 31.49
CA LEU A 307 20.80 10.05 30.89
C LEU A 307 21.57 10.90 31.91
N CYS A 308 21.04 11.07 33.12
CA CYS A 308 21.73 11.78 34.19
C CYS A 308 23.08 11.14 34.56
N GLU A 309 23.14 9.81 34.62
CA GLU A 309 24.39 9.07 34.86
C GLU A 309 25.41 9.36 33.76
N VAL A 310 25.06 9.17 32.49
CA VAL A 310 25.99 9.30 31.36
C VAL A 310 26.47 10.75 31.20
N VAL A 311 25.58 11.73 31.37
CA VAL A 311 25.93 13.16 31.36
C VAL A 311 26.97 13.47 32.44
N THR A 312 26.80 12.91 33.64
CA THR A 312 27.75 13.08 34.75
C THR A 312 29.06 12.34 34.52
N GLU A 313 29.01 11.06 34.11
CA GLU A 313 30.17 10.19 33.87
C GLU A 313 31.08 10.74 32.76
N LYS A 314 30.49 11.23 31.66
CA LYS A 314 31.23 11.76 30.50
C LYS A 314 31.48 13.27 30.56
N GLY A 315 30.97 13.95 31.59
CA GLY A 315 31.13 15.40 31.75
C GLY A 315 30.49 16.22 30.62
N LEU A 316 29.35 15.76 30.09
CA LEU A 316 28.64 16.45 29.02
C LEU A 316 27.98 17.72 29.58
N ASN A 317 28.20 18.86 28.95
CA ASN A 317 27.55 20.11 29.34
C ASN A 317 26.22 20.28 28.58
N LYS A 318 25.26 19.41 28.88
CA LYS A 318 23.92 19.41 28.27
C LYS A 318 22.86 19.67 29.33
N VAL A 319 21.91 20.55 29.02
CA VAL A 319 20.74 20.77 29.89
C VAL A 319 19.63 19.77 29.58
N GLU A 320 18.71 19.60 30.54
CA GLU A 320 17.54 18.76 30.34
C GLU A 320 16.76 19.20 29.10
N GLY A 321 16.57 18.27 28.15
CA GLY A 321 15.87 18.54 26.89
C GLY A 321 16.78 18.96 25.71
N GLU A 322 18.10 19.01 25.88
CA GLU A 322 19.02 19.11 24.75
C GLU A 322 19.40 17.73 24.20
N TRP A 323 19.68 17.68 22.89
CA TRP A 323 20.23 16.49 22.27
C TRP A 323 21.61 16.13 22.86
N ILE A 324 21.86 14.83 22.97
CA ILE A 324 22.93 14.23 23.78
C ILE A 324 24.33 14.70 23.35
N THR A 325 24.50 15.09 22.09
CA THR A 325 25.75 15.54 21.48
C THR A 325 25.55 16.77 20.61
N ASP A 326 26.62 17.54 20.44
CA ASP A 326 26.69 18.55 19.36
C ASP A 326 27.02 17.90 18.01
N PHE A 327 26.89 18.69 16.95
CA PHE A 327 27.33 18.29 15.61
C PHE A 327 28.81 17.90 15.60
N VAL A 328 29.11 16.75 14.98
CA VAL A 328 30.47 16.28 14.72
C VAL A 328 30.62 15.98 13.23
N LYS A 329 31.69 16.52 12.65
CA LYS A 329 32.07 16.25 11.27
C LYS A 329 32.66 14.83 11.14
N THR A 330 31.96 13.95 10.44
CA THR A 330 32.32 12.53 10.26
C THR A 330 33.03 12.18 8.94
N ALA A 331 33.08 13.11 7.97
CA ALA A 331 33.70 12.91 6.65
C ALA A 331 34.33 14.23 6.13
N PRO A 332 35.24 14.16 5.14
CA PRO A 332 35.72 15.35 4.43
C PRO A 332 34.57 16.08 3.74
N ALA A 333 34.60 17.41 3.75
CA ALA A 333 33.65 18.22 3.00
C ALA A 333 34.10 18.37 1.54
N PHE A 334 33.18 18.73 0.65
CA PHE A 334 33.50 19.02 -0.75
C PHE A 334 34.61 20.08 -0.85
N GLY A 335 35.68 19.73 -1.59
CA GLY A 335 36.86 20.56 -1.79
C GLY A 335 37.98 20.36 -0.76
N GLU A 336 37.81 19.52 0.25
CA GLU A 336 38.89 19.09 1.16
C GLU A 336 39.58 17.83 0.63
N GLU A 337 40.84 17.57 1.04
CA GLU A 337 41.56 16.36 0.64
C GLU A 337 40.85 15.10 1.14
N GLU A 338 40.40 14.27 0.20
CA GLU A 338 39.87 12.94 0.50
C GLU A 338 41.01 12.05 0.98
N GLN A 339 41.00 11.68 2.26
CA GLN A 339 41.81 10.55 2.73
C GLN A 339 41.41 9.30 1.94
N SER A 340 42.37 8.43 1.64
CA SER A 340 42.11 7.15 0.97
C SER A 340 41.16 6.29 1.81
N TRP A 341 39.87 6.37 1.50
CA TRP A 341 38.82 5.53 2.08
C TRP A 341 38.63 4.32 1.17
N ASP A 342 38.55 3.12 1.76
CA ASP A 342 38.65 1.85 1.04
C ASP A 342 37.34 1.39 0.37
N GLY A 343 36.31 2.23 0.35
CA GLY A 343 35.06 1.92 -0.35
C GLY A 343 34.07 1.08 0.46
N LYS A 344 34.42 0.61 1.66
CA LYS A 344 33.71 -0.50 2.32
C LYS A 344 32.95 -0.10 3.57
N GLY A 345 31.65 -0.38 3.58
CA GLY A 345 30.78 -0.30 4.77
C GLY A 345 30.18 1.08 5.05
N PHE A 346 29.17 1.11 5.92
CA PHE A 346 28.66 2.34 6.52
C PHE A 346 29.72 2.89 7.47
N ASN A 347 29.99 4.19 7.38
CA ASN A 347 30.68 4.88 8.45
C ASN A 347 29.68 5.08 9.61
N GLY A 348 30.10 4.85 10.84
CA GLY A 348 29.24 5.17 11.99
C GLY A 348 29.14 6.68 12.24
N ASN A 349 28.40 7.07 13.26
CA ASN A 349 28.34 8.45 13.71
C ASN A 349 28.49 8.50 15.25
N PRO A 350 29.37 9.34 15.81
CA PRO A 350 29.57 9.40 17.25
C PRO A 350 28.31 9.80 18.02
N GLN A 351 27.37 10.52 17.38
CA GLN A 351 26.07 10.84 17.99
C GLN A 351 25.21 9.57 18.17
N THR A 352 25.17 8.71 17.16
CA THR A 352 24.49 7.40 17.19
C THR A 352 25.16 6.46 18.19
N ASP A 353 26.50 6.41 18.21
CA ASP A 353 27.26 5.59 19.17
C ASP A 353 26.91 5.97 20.61
N LEU A 354 26.88 7.27 20.92
CA LEU A 354 26.58 7.73 22.28
C LEU A 354 25.13 7.45 22.67
N LEU A 355 24.18 7.62 21.75
CA LEU A 355 22.77 7.28 21.98
C LEU A 355 22.61 5.78 22.30
N LEU A 356 23.23 4.91 21.51
CA LEU A 356 23.15 3.47 21.72
C LEU A 356 23.90 3.03 22.99
N GLU A 357 25.04 3.65 23.32
CA GLU A 357 25.75 3.44 24.58
C GLU A 357 24.87 3.82 25.78
N LEU A 358 24.20 4.98 25.71
CA LEU A 358 23.29 5.47 26.73
C LEU A 358 22.14 4.48 26.95
N LEU A 359 21.52 3.99 25.87
CA LEU A 359 20.42 3.03 25.94
C LEU A 359 20.86 1.58 26.17
N LYS A 360 22.17 1.30 26.21
CA LYS A 360 22.77 -0.04 26.27
C LYS A 360 22.28 -0.96 25.14
N LEU A 361 22.26 -0.42 23.93
CA LEU A 361 21.79 -1.09 22.72
C LEU A 361 22.98 -1.39 21.77
N PRO A 362 22.95 -2.50 21.03
CA PRO A 362 23.96 -2.78 20.01
C PRO A 362 23.69 -2.00 18.72
N HIS A 363 24.72 -1.85 17.88
CA HIS A 363 24.52 -1.47 16.49
C HIS A 363 23.88 -2.61 15.70
N VAL A 364 22.68 -2.40 15.16
CA VAL A 364 21.97 -3.39 14.32
C VAL A 364 21.87 -2.91 12.89
N VAL A 365 21.22 -1.75 12.67
CA VAL A 365 21.04 -1.13 11.34
C VAL A 365 22.02 0.01 11.07
N THR A 366 22.86 0.34 12.06
CA THR A 366 23.94 1.33 11.97
C THR A 366 25.29 0.63 12.19
N ALA A 367 26.39 1.36 12.02
CA ALA A 367 27.74 0.89 12.33
C ALA A 367 28.39 1.75 13.43
N PRO A 368 29.32 1.22 14.23
CA PRO A 368 30.13 2.02 15.15
C PRO A 368 30.97 3.05 14.40
N TYR A 369 31.19 4.22 15.00
CA TYR A 369 32.08 5.23 14.45
C TYR A 369 33.54 4.81 14.59
N VAL A 370 34.18 4.50 13.47
CA VAL A 370 35.62 4.23 13.42
C VAL A 370 36.30 5.53 13.01
N GLY A 371 36.63 6.36 14.01
CA GLY A 371 37.35 7.62 13.76
C GLY A 371 38.58 7.37 12.89
N GLY A 372 38.71 8.10 11.77
CA GLY A 372 39.64 7.82 10.67
C GLY A 372 40.99 7.23 11.10
N GLY A 373 41.09 5.91 11.07
CA GLY A 373 42.23 5.12 11.51
C GLY A 373 41.92 3.62 11.38
N ALA A 374 42.69 2.93 10.54
CA ALA A 374 42.44 1.58 10.00
C ALA A 374 42.31 0.41 11.02
N GLY A 375 41.60 -0.65 10.57
CA GLY A 375 41.70 -2.06 11.03
C GLY A 375 40.44 -2.55 11.77
N ASP A 376 39.79 -3.69 11.49
CA ASP A 376 40.06 -4.86 10.65
C ASP A 376 38.74 -5.34 10.02
N ALA A 377 38.66 -5.39 8.69
CA ALA A 377 37.53 -5.98 7.98
C ALA A 377 37.84 -7.44 7.60
N VAL A 378 36.99 -8.36 8.06
CA VAL A 378 37.01 -9.77 7.68
C VAL A 378 36.80 -9.88 6.16
N SER A 379 37.76 -10.48 5.47
CA SER A 379 37.82 -10.62 4.02
C SER A 379 36.68 -11.49 3.49
N ALA A 380 35.88 -10.96 2.55
CA ALA A 380 35.01 -11.74 1.69
C ALA A 380 35.43 -11.56 0.23
N VAL A 381 35.55 -12.69 -0.45
CA VAL A 381 36.14 -12.91 -1.77
C VAL A 381 35.34 -12.22 -2.87
N VAL A 382 36.06 -11.54 -3.78
CA VAL A 382 35.54 -10.97 -5.02
C VAL A 382 35.13 -12.10 -5.96
N VAL A 383 33.88 -12.12 -6.37
CA VAL A 383 33.43 -12.87 -7.54
C VAL A 383 32.95 -11.83 -8.55
N ASP A 384 33.74 -11.62 -9.60
CA ASP A 384 33.27 -10.90 -10.80
C ASP A 384 32.11 -11.70 -11.41
N ASP A 385 30.93 -11.09 -11.49
CA ASP A 385 29.85 -11.60 -12.32
C ASP A 385 29.87 -10.85 -13.67
N PRO A 386 30.28 -11.52 -14.76
CA PRO A 386 30.33 -10.94 -16.10
C PRO A 386 28.94 -10.79 -16.76
N ASN A 387 27.82 -10.99 -16.05
CA ASN A 387 26.46 -10.83 -16.58
C ASN A 387 25.72 -9.63 -15.96
N ALA A 388 26.36 -8.47 -15.85
CA ALA A 388 25.64 -7.21 -15.71
C ALA A 388 24.76 -7.00 -16.96
N ILE A 389 23.48 -7.35 -16.84
CA ILE A 389 22.45 -7.02 -17.83
C ILE A 389 21.85 -5.69 -17.41
N ASP A 390 22.02 -4.71 -18.28
CA ASP A 390 21.41 -3.39 -18.22
C ASP A 390 19.90 -3.55 -18.25
N LEU A 391 19.23 -3.15 -17.17
CA LEU A 391 17.78 -3.05 -17.07
C LEU A 391 17.45 -1.60 -16.71
N ASP A 392 17.80 -0.70 -17.63
CA ASP A 392 17.09 0.56 -17.78
C ASP A 392 15.83 0.25 -18.60
N ASP A 393 14.68 0.24 -17.94
CA ASP A 393 13.40 0.70 -18.50
C ASP A 393 12.34 0.72 -17.38
N ASP A 394 11.50 1.76 -17.43
CA ASP A 394 10.31 2.03 -16.62
C ASP A 394 10.48 2.88 -15.34
N GLU A 395 11.13 4.05 -15.42
CA GLU A 395 10.79 5.19 -14.52
C GLU A 395 11.16 6.58 -15.08
N ASP A 396 11.13 6.80 -16.41
CA ASP A 396 11.49 8.08 -17.07
C ASP A 396 10.35 8.68 -17.96
N GLU A 397 9.11 8.73 -17.49
CA GLU A 397 8.04 9.50 -18.20
C GLU A 397 7.53 10.77 -17.48
N ASP A 398 7.92 11.04 -16.23
CA ASP A 398 7.32 12.16 -15.46
C ASP A 398 8.17 13.45 -15.35
N GLU A 399 9.39 13.51 -15.90
CA GLU A 399 10.27 14.70 -15.78
C GLU A 399 10.37 15.59 -17.03
N GLN A 400 9.55 15.37 -18.05
CA GLN A 400 9.43 16.32 -19.16
C GLN A 400 8.04 16.94 -19.10
N LEU A 401 7.90 18.13 -18.49
CA LEU A 401 6.98 19.22 -18.87
C LEU A 401 6.73 20.19 -17.70
N GLU A 402 7.70 21.03 -17.34
CA GLU A 402 7.43 22.28 -16.59
C GLU A 402 8.27 23.44 -17.13
N GLN A 403 7.88 23.96 -18.31
CA GLN A 403 8.15 25.35 -18.71
C GLN A 403 6.92 25.88 -19.44
N ILE A 404 6.08 26.65 -18.76
CA ILE A 404 5.19 27.62 -19.41
C ILE A 404 5.37 28.93 -18.66
N GLU A 405 6.03 29.87 -19.34
CA GLU A 405 6.16 31.27 -18.93
C GLU A 405 4.78 31.93 -18.89
N GLU A 406 4.51 32.64 -17.80
CA GLU A 406 3.42 33.59 -17.69
C GLU A 406 3.74 34.85 -18.52
N THR A 407 2.89 35.15 -19.50
CA THR A 407 2.81 36.50 -20.08
C THR A 407 1.41 37.04 -19.86
N GLU A 408 1.30 38.05 -18.99
CA GLU A 408 0.15 38.95 -18.87
C GLU A 408 0.11 39.89 -20.09
N GLU A 409 -1.09 40.15 -20.64
CA GLU A 409 -1.64 41.52 -20.83
C GLU A 409 -3.06 41.50 -21.46
N PRO A 410 -3.84 42.59 -21.36
CA PRO A 410 -5.30 42.56 -21.19
C PRO A 410 -6.10 42.96 -22.43
N ALA A 411 -7.43 42.72 -22.44
CA ALA A 411 -8.34 43.42 -23.35
C ALA A 411 -9.78 43.52 -22.83
N GLU A 412 -10.31 44.74 -22.89
CA GLU A 412 -11.68 45.16 -22.62
C GLU A 412 -12.67 44.86 -23.76
N ALA A 413 -13.94 44.73 -23.35
CA ALA A 413 -15.19 45.25 -23.95
C ALA A 413 -15.71 44.82 -25.36
N ALA A 414 -16.88 44.16 -25.29
CA ALA A 414 -18.16 44.43 -26.01
C ALA A 414 -18.28 44.26 -27.54
N SER A 415 -19.20 43.39 -27.99
CA SER A 415 -20.56 43.78 -28.47
C SER A 415 -21.34 42.65 -29.19
N THR A 416 -22.60 42.48 -28.77
CA THR A 416 -23.88 42.20 -29.50
C THR A 416 -24.04 41.04 -30.52
N GLU A 417 -24.85 40.07 -30.08
CA GLU A 417 -26.07 39.46 -30.67
C GLU A 417 -26.21 39.20 -32.19
N VAL A 418 -26.53 37.94 -32.55
CA VAL A 418 -27.77 37.55 -33.28
C VAL A 418 -28.20 36.15 -32.82
N ALA A 419 -29.50 36.00 -32.51
CA ALA A 419 -30.17 34.78 -32.06
C ALA A 419 -30.72 33.91 -33.21
N ASP A 420 -30.86 32.60 -32.99
CA ASP A 420 -31.82 31.73 -33.69
C ASP A 420 -32.41 30.71 -32.68
N PRO A 421 -33.74 30.46 -32.66
CA PRO A 421 -34.47 29.95 -31.51
C PRO A 421 -34.80 28.47 -31.64
N ASN A 422 -34.38 27.68 -30.65
CA ASN A 422 -35.06 26.45 -30.25
C ASN A 422 -34.47 25.97 -28.93
N GLU A 423 -34.98 26.49 -27.81
CA GLU A 423 -35.25 25.65 -26.64
C GLU A 423 -36.18 26.38 -25.67
N LEU A 424 -37.24 25.68 -25.29
CA LEU A 424 -38.29 26.15 -24.41
C LEU A 424 -37.84 26.06 -22.96
N ASP A 425 -37.87 27.23 -22.33
CA ASP A 425 -37.63 27.51 -20.94
C ASP A 425 -38.83 27.11 -20.07
N ILE A 426 -38.59 26.40 -18.97
CA ILE A 426 -39.52 26.29 -17.84
C ILE A 426 -38.70 26.47 -16.57
N ASP A 427 -38.60 27.72 -16.14
CA ASP A 427 -38.29 28.08 -14.77
C ASP A 427 -39.61 28.34 -14.03
N LEU A 428 -39.90 27.60 -12.96
CA LEU A 428 -40.70 28.13 -11.85
C LEU A 428 -40.57 27.31 -10.55
N TYR A 429 -40.13 28.01 -9.51
CA TYR A 429 -40.22 27.74 -8.06
C TYR A 429 -39.41 26.60 -7.45
N LEU A 430 -38.28 26.99 -6.83
CA LEU A 430 -38.12 27.06 -5.36
C LEU A 430 -38.95 26.04 -4.55
N HIS A 431 -38.27 25.08 -3.91
CA HIS A 431 -38.25 24.83 -2.46
C HIS A 431 -37.80 23.38 -2.13
N LEU A 432 -36.85 23.27 -1.18
CA LEU A 432 -36.48 22.10 -0.36
C LEU A 432 -35.30 21.19 -0.83
N PRO A 433 -34.58 20.58 0.14
CA PRO A 433 -33.11 20.55 0.15
C PRO A 433 -32.52 19.36 -0.60
N SER A 434 -31.53 19.62 -1.43
CA SER A 434 -30.76 18.62 -2.16
C SER A 434 -29.85 17.83 -1.20
N ARG A 435 -30.31 16.62 -0.88
CA ARG A 435 -29.53 15.53 -0.29
C ARG A 435 -28.21 15.35 -1.05
N ARG A 436 -27.11 15.46 -0.32
CA ARG A 436 -25.74 15.11 -0.70
C ARG A 436 -25.70 13.78 -1.46
N ARG A 437 -25.34 13.84 -2.75
CA ARG A 437 -24.89 12.68 -3.54
C ARG A 437 -23.56 12.21 -2.97
N ARG A 438 -23.57 11.00 -2.40
CA ARG A 438 -22.42 10.28 -1.85
C ARG A 438 -22.14 9.10 -2.78
N MET A 439 -20.98 9.08 -3.43
CA MET A 439 -20.47 7.99 -4.27
C MET A 439 -18.98 8.33 -4.55
N LYS A 440 -17.97 7.50 -4.36
CA LYS A 440 -17.84 6.03 -4.41
C LYS A 440 -16.59 5.59 -3.63
N SER A 441 -16.66 4.46 -2.92
CA SER A 441 -15.53 3.59 -2.57
C SER A 441 -16.08 2.27 -2.01
N TRP A 442 -16.42 1.30 -2.88
CA TRP A 442 -16.75 -0.06 -2.40
C TRP A 442 -16.01 -1.20 -3.14
N VAL A 443 -15.15 -0.90 -4.11
CA VAL A 443 -14.21 -1.92 -4.67
C VAL A 443 -13.06 -2.19 -3.75
N ARG A 444 -12.60 -1.13 -3.10
CA ARG A 444 -11.49 -1.22 -2.18
C ARG A 444 -11.88 -1.78 -0.84
N GLY A 445 -13.16 -1.76 -0.48
CA GLY A 445 -13.62 -2.34 0.80
C GLY A 445 -13.36 -3.84 0.95
N ALA A 446 -13.30 -4.61 -0.15
CA ALA A 446 -12.99 -6.04 -0.09
C ALA A 446 -11.47 -6.30 -0.08
N ALA A 447 -10.69 -5.56 -0.87
CA ALA A 447 -9.23 -5.69 -0.93
C ALA A 447 -8.50 -5.01 0.26
N GLN A 448 -9.11 -4.01 0.89
CA GLN A 448 -8.56 -3.28 2.04
C GLN A 448 -8.75 -4.05 3.35
N ARG A 449 -9.71 -4.99 3.41
CA ARG A 449 -9.83 -5.96 4.52
C ARG A 449 -8.77 -7.07 4.49
N ALA A 450 -8.02 -7.20 3.39
CA ALA A 450 -6.92 -8.15 3.25
C ALA A 450 -5.53 -7.53 3.50
N ARG A 451 -5.45 -6.30 4.03
CA ARG A 451 -4.16 -5.61 4.29
C ARG A 451 -4.08 -4.94 5.67
N GLN A 452 -4.67 -5.58 6.68
CA GLN A 452 -4.48 -5.23 8.10
C GLN A 452 -4.18 -6.52 8.88
N PRO A 453 -2.92 -6.86 9.17
CA PRO A 453 -2.58 -8.06 9.92
C PRO A 453 -2.65 -7.83 11.44
N SER A 454 -3.67 -7.11 11.92
CA SER A 454 -3.97 -6.98 13.35
C SER A 454 -5.11 -7.90 13.82
N PHE A 455 -5.68 -8.73 12.95
CA PHE A 455 -6.79 -9.63 13.31
C PHE A 455 -6.81 -10.91 12.48
N GLY A 456 -6.18 -11.99 12.97
CA GLY A 456 -6.44 -13.37 12.53
C GLY A 456 -6.30 -13.66 11.02
N LEU A 457 -6.61 -14.89 10.62
CA LEU A 457 -6.77 -15.23 9.21
C LEU A 457 -8.04 -14.51 8.67
N PRO A 458 -8.13 -14.16 7.38
CA PRO A 458 -9.27 -13.40 6.86
C PRO A 458 -10.59 -14.11 7.17
N PRO A 459 -11.62 -13.39 7.66
CA PRO A 459 -12.88 -14.00 8.03
C PRO A 459 -13.59 -14.56 6.81
N LEU A 460 -14.15 -15.75 6.96
CA LEU A 460 -14.96 -16.41 5.94
C LEU A 460 -16.40 -15.92 6.08
N ASP A 461 -16.89 -15.18 5.07
CA ASP A 461 -18.22 -14.58 5.09
C ASP A 461 -19.14 -15.29 4.09
N TYR A 462 -20.04 -16.12 4.61
CA TYR A 462 -21.10 -16.79 3.87
C TYR A 462 -22.46 -16.07 3.99
N GLY A 463 -22.52 -14.97 4.74
CA GLY A 463 -23.76 -14.28 5.07
C GLY A 463 -24.21 -13.27 4.02
N VAL A 464 -25.52 -13.07 3.89
CA VAL A 464 -26.11 -12.01 3.04
C VAL A 464 -27.11 -11.19 3.82
N ASN A 465 -27.25 -9.90 3.50
CA ASN A 465 -28.38 -9.12 3.98
C ASN A 465 -29.62 -9.46 3.16
N VAL A 466 -30.38 -10.46 3.59
CA VAL A 466 -31.55 -10.99 2.89
C VAL A 466 -32.56 -9.89 2.52
N ILE A 467 -32.75 -8.88 3.38
CA ILE A 467 -33.70 -7.78 3.13
C ILE A 467 -33.31 -6.93 1.91
N LYS A 468 -32.02 -6.85 1.58
CA LYS A 468 -31.51 -6.11 0.42
C LYS A 468 -31.49 -6.92 -0.87
N LEU A 469 -31.71 -8.23 -0.80
CA LEU A 469 -31.76 -9.10 -1.97
C LEU A 469 -33.10 -8.94 -2.69
N ASP A 470 -33.10 -9.19 -4.00
CA ASP A 470 -34.31 -9.35 -4.78
C ASP A 470 -35.15 -10.53 -4.25
N PRO A 471 -36.50 -10.47 -4.27
CA PRO A 471 -37.32 -11.59 -3.79
C PRO A 471 -37.01 -12.95 -4.43
N ALA A 472 -36.53 -12.99 -5.69
CA ALA A 472 -36.06 -14.23 -6.30
C ALA A 472 -34.81 -14.77 -5.61
N LEU A 473 -33.83 -13.91 -5.32
CA LEU A 473 -32.61 -14.28 -4.59
C LEU A 473 -32.89 -14.65 -3.14
N GLN A 474 -33.82 -13.95 -2.47
CA GLN A 474 -34.23 -14.29 -1.10
C GLN A 474 -34.78 -15.72 -1.01
N ARG A 475 -35.67 -16.10 -1.95
CA ARG A 475 -36.26 -17.45 -1.99
C ARG A 475 -35.26 -18.54 -2.39
N ALA A 476 -34.29 -18.18 -3.21
CA ALA A 476 -33.26 -19.08 -3.72
C ALA A 476 -32.03 -19.17 -2.79
N PHE A 477 -31.94 -18.33 -1.76
CA PHE A 477 -30.76 -18.26 -0.90
C PHE A 477 -30.58 -19.55 -0.09
N VAL A 478 -29.40 -20.16 -0.20
CA VAL A 478 -28.96 -21.28 0.64
C VAL A 478 -27.81 -20.78 1.51
N GLN A 479 -28.00 -20.78 2.83
CA GLN A 479 -26.90 -20.53 3.76
C GLN A 479 -25.95 -21.72 3.70
N LEU A 480 -24.71 -21.45 3.33
CA LEU A 480 -23.57 -22.35 3.40
C LEU A 480 -22.66 -21.90 4.54
N ASP A 481 -21.78 -22.79 4.98
CA ASP A 481 -20.89 -22.57 6.12
C ASP A 481 -19.53 -23.20 5.83
N CYS A 482 -18.52 -22.86 6.65
CA CYS A 482 -17.21 -23.51 6.59
C CYS A 482 -17.35 -24.98 7.01
N ASP A 483 -17.04 -25.90 6.11
CA ASP A 483 -17.11 -27.34 6.34
C ASP A 483 -15.73 -28.01 6.37
N ASP A 484 -15.69 -29.32 6.56
CA ASP A 484 -14.45 -30.09 6.75
C ASP A 484 -13.49 -29.97 5.56
N GLU A 485 -14.00 -29.97 4.32
CA GLU A 485 -13.17 -29.80 3.11
C GLU A 485 -12.63 -28.38 2.99
N THR A 486 -13.45 -27.37 3.33
CA THR A 486 -12.99 -25.98 3.42
C THR A 486 -11.89 -25.88 4.47
N GLN A 487 -12.09 -26.44 5.66
CA GLN A 487 -11.09 -26.40 6.73
C GLN A 487 -9.81 -27.14 6.35
N THR A 488 -9.91 -28.30 5.72
CA THR A 488 -8.76 -29.06 5.21
C THR A 488 -7.95 -28.24 4.20
N PHE A 489 -8.64 -27.49 3.31
CA PHE A 489 -7.97 -26.59 2.38
C PHE A 489 -7.19 -25.49 3.14
N LEU A 490 -7.82 -24.85 4.13
CA LEU A 490 -7.19 -23.81 4.96
C LEU A 490 -5.99 -24.33 5.75
N GLU A 491 -6.06 -25.56 6.27
CA GLU A 491 -4.95 -26.24 6.95
C GLU A 491 -3.82 -26.59 5.98
N SER A 492 -4.16 -26.99 4.75
CA SER A 492 -3.15 -27.25 3.71
C SER A 492 -2.35 -25.98 3.36
N CYS A 493 -2.95 -24.81 3.54
CA CYS A 493 -2.33 -23.52 3.30
C CYS A 493 -1.30 -23.12 4.39
N THR A 494 -1.26 -23.79 5.54
CA THR A 494 -0.45 -23.38 6.70
C THR A 494 0.83 -24.22 6.95
N GLY A 495 1.31 -25.02 5.98
CA GLY A 495 2.36 -26.03 6.25
C GLY A 495 3.43 -26.37 5.18
N GLY A 496 3.71 -25.54 4.17
CA GLY A 496 4.71 -25.86 3.11
C GLY A 496 6.18 -25.54 3.49
N GLY A 497 7.10 -26.50 3.29
CA GLY A 497 8.53 -26.38 3.64
C GLY A 497 9.41 -25.66 2.61
N ILE A 498 10.59 -25.22 3.07
CA ILE A 498 11.58 -24.35 2.38
C ILE A 498 12.01 -24.86 0.98
N LEU A 499 12.07 -26.17 0.78
CA LEU A 499 12.61 -26.79 -0.44
C LEU A 499 11.68 -26.63 -1.66
N GLU A 500 10.37 -26.55 -1.44
CA GLU A 500 9.38 -26.35 -2.51
C GLU A 500 9.36 -24.90 -3.02
N SER A 501 10.00 -23.97 -2.30
CA SER A 501 10.01 -22.55 -2.64
C SER A 501 11.14 -22.07 -3.53
N MET A 502 12.16 -22.90 -3.74
CA MET A 502 13.33 -22.51 -4.54
C MET A 502 13.19 -22.82 -6.04
N ALA A 503 12.22 -23.67 -6.44
CA ALA A 503 12.04 -24.06 -7.84
C ALA A 503 11.34 -23.01 -8.73
N SER A 504 10.68 -21.99 -8.15
CA SER A 504 9.93 -20.98 -8.91
C SER A 504 10.80 -19.89 -9.55
N SER A 505 12.00 -19.65 -9.02
CA SER A 505 12.86 -18.56 -9.47
C SER A 505 13.56 -18.83 -10.82
N VAL A 506 13.56 -20.08 -11.29
CA VAL A 506 14.27 -20.48 -12.52
C VAL A 506 13.32 -20.61 -13.73
N LEU A 507 12.00 -20.72 -13.52
CA LEU A 507 11.04 -20.99 -14.61
C LEU A 507 10.21 -19.77 -15.05
N GLY A 508 10.26 -18.65 -14.33
CA GLY A 508 9.58 -17.39 -14.67
C GLY A 508 10.19 -16.61 -15.83
N VAL A 509 11.31 -17.07 -16.37
CA VAL A 509 12.01 -16.45 -17.52
C VAL A 509 11.32 -16.78 -18.85
N PHE A 510 10.51 -17.83 -18.91
CA PHE A 510 9.96 -18.35 -20.18
C PHE A 510 8.43 -18.54 -20.21
N TYR A 511 7.70 -18.29 -19.11
CA TYR A 511 6.27 -18.61 -18.99
C TYR A 511 5.48 -17.57 -18.16
N SER A 512 4.17 -17.42 -18.41
CA SER A 512 3.30 -16.48 -17.67
C SER A 512 3.18 -16.87 -16.19
N LEU A 513 2.90 -15.91 -15.28
CA LEU A 513 2.72 -16.16 -13.84
C LEU A 513 1.69 -17.27 -13.55
N THR A 514 0.66 -17.41 -14.37
CA THR A 514 -0.35 -18.47 -14.32
C THR A 514 0.23 -19.82 -14.75
N ASP A 515 1.04 -19.86 -15.81
CA ASP A 515 1.69 -21.10 -16.30
C ASP A 515 2.73 -21.65 -15.31
N VAL A 516 3.51 -20.75 -14.68
CA VAL A 516 4.52 -21.12 -13.66
C VAL A 516 3.84 -21.65 -12.39
N ASN A 517 2.73 -21.04 -11.99
CA ASN A 517 1.94 -21.48 -10.84
C ASN A 517 1.26 -22.84 -11.10
N GLY A 518 0.71 -23.04 -12.31
CA GLY A 518 0.12 -24.32 -12.73
C GLY A 518 1.12 -25.48 -12.81
N MET A 519 2.37 -25.23 -13.22
CA MET A 519 3.43 -26.25 -13.29
C MET A 519 4.02 -26.64 -11.92
N LEU A 520 3.93 -25.75 -10.92
CA LEU A 520 4.50 -25.93 -9.58
C LEU A 520 3.47 -26.29 -8.52
N GLY A 521 2.19 -26.48 -8.89
CA GLY A 521 1.10 -26.74 -7.94
C GLY A 521 0.84 -25.57 -6.98
N ARG A 522 1.22 -24.34 -7.36
CA ARG A 522 1.06 -23.10 -6.58
C ARG A 522 -0.17 -22.35 -7.07
N GLY A 523 -0.87 -21.65 -6.17
CA GLY A 523 -2.10 -20.92 -6.49
C GLY A 523 -3.37 -21.76 -6.46
N GLN A 524 -3.40 -22.82 -5.64
CA GLN A 524 -4.59 -23.65 -5.48
C GLN A 524 -5.82 -22.82 -5.13
N MET A 525 -6.89 -23.01 -5.89
CA MET A 525 -8.15 -22.27 -5.77
C MET A 525 -9.21 -23.15 -5.12
N PHE A 526 -9.97 -22.60 -4.19
CA PHE A 526 -11.11 -23.26 -3.57
C PHE A 526 -12.30 -22.29 -3.54
N VAL A 527 -13.42 -22.76 -4.08
CA VAL A 527 -14.68 -21.99 -4.15
C VAL A 527 -15.79 -22.75 -3.42
N LEU A 528 -15.91 -24.05 -3.68
CA LEU A 528 -16.92 -24.92 -3.07
C LEU A 528 -16.37 -26.32 -2.80
N SER A 529 -16.72 -26.85 -1.63
CA SER A 529 -16.57 -28.28 -1.31
C SER A 529 -17.63 -29.14 -1.98
N ARG A 530 -17.43 -30.46 -1.95
CA ARG A 530 -18.45 -31.43 -2.38
C ARG A 530 -19.73 -31.34 -1.54
N ALA A 531 -19.60 -31.20 -0.22
CA ALA A 531 -20.76 -31.10 0.67
C ALA A 531 -21.55 -29.79 0.47
N GLN A 532 -20.85 -28.66 0.25
CA GLN A 532 -21.47 -27.38 -0.08
C GLN A 532 -22.20 -27.44 -1.42
N ILE A 533 -21.62 -28.09 -2.44
CA ILE A 533 -22.30 -28.30 -3.73
C ILE A 533 -23.56 -29.16 -3.56
N GLN A 534 -23.49 -30.28 -2.84
CA GLN A 534 -24.66 -31.14 -2.59
C GLN A 534 -25.77 -30.40 -1.85
N ARG A 535 -25.42 -29.60 -0.84
CA ARG A 535 -26.35 -28.75 -0.10
C ARG A 535 -26.95 -27.67 -0.98
N LEU A 536 -26.13 -26.99 -1.79
CA LEU A 536 -26.56 -25.96 -2.72
C LEU A 536 -27.52 -26.53 -3.77
N LEU A 537 -27.26 -27.73 -4.29
CA LEU A 537 -28.12 -28.40 -5.25
C LEU A 537 -29.32 -29.12 -4.62
N ARG A 538 -29.37 -29.20 -3.29
CA ARG A 538 -30.34 -29.98 -2.51
C ARG A 538 -30.43 -31.43 -3.00
N ARG A 539 -29.28 -32.03 -3.30
CA ARG A 539 -29.16 -33.38 -3.84
C ARG A 539 -27.96 -34.10 -3.24
N GLU A 540 -28.22 -35.26 -2.65
CA GLU A 540 -27.18 -36.18 -2.16
C GLU A 540 -26.69 -37.14 -3.25
N GLN A 541 -27.50 -37.36 -4.29
CA GLN A 541 -27.18 -38.27 -5.40
C GLN A 541 -26.50 -37.55 -6.56
N ARG A 542 -25.69 -38.29 -7.33
CA ARG A 542 -25.05 -37.82 -8.56
C ARG A 542 -26.11 -37.37 -9.56
N ILE A 543 -25.81 -36.30 -10.30
CA ILE A 543 -26.61 -35.82 -11.43
C ILE A 543 -26.52 -36.80 -12.61
N GLY A 544 -25.33 -37.39 -12.79
CA GLY A 544 -24.99 -38.17 -13.99
C GLY A 544 -24.77 -37.29 -15.22
N GLY A 545 -24.50 -37.91 -16.36
CA GLY A 545 -24.32 -37.21 -17.64
C GLY A 545 -22.97 -36.50 -17.77
N SER A 546 -22.95 -35.37 -18.49
CA SER A 546 -21.71 -34.64 -18.82
C SER A 546 -21.59 -33.26 -18.17
N LEU A 547 -20.35 -32.92 -17.78
CA LEU A 547 -19.92 -31.59 -17.32
C LEU A 547 -19.08 -30.90 -18.40
N LEU A 548 -19.33 -29.62 -18.65
CA LEU A 548 -18.36 -28.71 -19.25
C LEU A 548 -17.85 -27.73 -18.18
N ASP A 549 -16.56 -27.79 -17.85
CA ASP A 549 -15.92 -26.81 -16.98
C ASP A 549 -15.10 -25.80 -17.79
N ILE A 550 -15.57 -24.55 -17.83
CA ILE A 550 -15.00 -23.49 -18.66
C ILE A 550 -13.97 -22.72 -17.85
N GLY A 551 -12.71 -22.76 -18.28
CA GLY A 551 -11.58 -22.14 -17.57
C GLY A 551 -11.24 -22.90 -16.29
N ALA A 552 -10.96 -24.19 -16.42
CA ALA A 552 -10.79 -25.11 -15.29
C ALA A 552 -9.55 -24.82 -14.42
N GLY A 553 -8.60 -24.01 -14.88
CA GLY A 553 -7.42 -23.63 -14.13
C GLY A 553 -6.58 -24.85 -13.71
N ASP A 554 -6.29 -24.96 -12.41
CA ASP A 554 -5.53 -26.08 -11.85
C ASP A 554 -6.35 -27.38 -11.66
N GLY A 555 -7.69 -27.30 -11.83
CA GLY A 555 -8.61 -28.42 -11.72
C GLY A 555 -9.10 -28.75 -10.31
N ASN A 556 -8.76 -27.97 -9.28
CA ASN A 556 -9.22 -28.27 -7.91
C ASN A 556 -10.73 -28.08 -7.75
N VAL A 557 -11.29 -27.01 -8.33
CA VAL A 557 -12.75 -26.79 -8.33
C VAL A 557 -13.44 -27.82 -9.25
N THR A 558 -12.82 -28.16 -10.38
CA THR A 558 -13.31 -29.20 -11.30
C THR A 558 -13.51 -30.53 -10.59
N GLU A 559 -12.59 -30.93 -9.71
CA GLU A 559 -12.68 -32.19 -8.96
C GLU A 559 -13.91 -32.26 -8.06
N SER A 560 -14.24 -31.17 -7.36
CA SER A 560 -15.45 -31.10 -6.53
C SER A 560 -16.72 -31.32 -7.36
N ILE A 561 -16.80 -30.72 -8.55
CA ILE A 561 -17.97 -30.79 -9.44
C ILE A 561 -18.02 -32.11 -10.20
N ALA A 562 -16.86 -32.65 -10.60
CA ALA A 562 -16.73 -33.92 -11.31
C ALA A 562 -17.37 -35.09 -10.55
N SER A 563 -17.41 -35.03 -9.21
CA SER A 563 -18.09 -36.02 -8.38
C SER A 563 -19.60 -36.17 -8.68
N LEU A 564 -20.22 -35.18 -9.34
CA LEU A 564 -21.64 -35.16 -9.64
C LEU A 564 -22.02 -35.78 -10.99
N VAL A 565 -21.07 -35.92 -11.93
CA VAL A 565 -21.34 -36.28 -13.34
C VAL A 565 -20.58 -37.53 -13.75
N ASP A 566 -20.91 -38.13 -14.89
CA ASP A 566 -20.25 -39.33 -15.40
C ASP A 566 -19.05 -39.01 -16.31
N GLN A 567 -19.10 -37.88 -17.00
CA GLN A 567 -18.09 -37.43 -17.96
C GLN A 567 -17.75 -35.97 -17.73
N VAL A 568 -16.46 -35.64 -17.79
CA VAL A 568 -15.96 -34.26 -17.65
C VAL A 568 -15.28 -33.85 -18.95
N THR A 569 -15.67 -32.71 -19.47
CA THR A 569 -15.02 -31.95 -20.53
C THR A 569 -14.59 -30.63 -19.92
N SER A 570 -13.38 -30.15 -20.21
CA SER A 570 -12.90 -28.86 -19.69
C SER A 570 -12.20 -28.02 -20.75
N THR A 571 -12.15 -26.70 -20.52
CA THR A 571 -11.37 -25.78 -21.34
C THR A 571 -10.40 -24.99 -20.46
N GLU A 572 -9.22 -24.70 -20.98
CA GLU A 572 -8.22 -23.87 -20.32
C GLU A 572 -7.31 -23.22 -21.38
N VAL A 573 -6.81 -22.01 -21.15
CA VAL A 573 -5.92 -21.32 -22.11
C VAL A 573 -4.45 -21.69 -21.91
N SER A 574 -4.08 -22.07 -20.69
CA SER A 574 -2.73 -22.48 -20.31
C SER A 574 -2.41 -23.92 -20.75
N GLY A 575 -1.46 -24.08 -21.68
CA GLY A 575 -1.00 -25.40 -22.13
C GLY A 575 -0.49 -26.32 -21.00
N PRO A 576 0.30 -25.82 -20.02
CA PRO A 576 0.69 -26.61 -18.85
C PRO A 576 -0.50 -27.09 -18.00
N MET A 577 -1.48 -26.21 -17.73
CA MET A 577 -2.67 -26.59 -16.99
C MET A 577 -3.51 -27.63 -17.73
N VAL A 578 -3.67 -27.48 -19.05
CA VAL A 578 -4.34 -28.47 -19.91
C VAL A 578 -3.70 -29.85 -19.78
N LYS A 579 -2.37 -29.93 -19.74
CA LYS A 579 -1.66 -31.22 -19.52
C LYS A 579 -1.95 -31.78 -18.12
N SER A 580 -1.95 -30.94 -17.09
CA SER A 580 -2.28 -31.34 -15.71
C SER A 580 -3.71 -31.88 -15.60
N LEU A 581 -4.69 -31.15 -16.12
CA LEU A 581 -6.10 -31.52 -16.16
C LEU A 581 -6.32 -32.85 -16.91
N ASN A 582 -5.66 -33.03 -18.05
CA ASN A 582 -5.75 -34.28 -18.81
C ASN A 582 -5.11 -35.46 -18.09
N SER A 583 -4.03 -35.25 -17.33
CA SER A 583 -3.44 -36.31 -16.50
C SER A 583 -4.37 -36.79 -15.38
N ARG A 584 -5.33 -35.94 -14.98
CA ARG A 584 -6.40 -36.24 -13.99
C ARG A 584 -7.69 -36.75 -14.64
N GLY A 585 -7.73 -36.88 -15.97
CA GLY A 585 -8.89 -37.42 -16.70
C GLY A 585 -10.02 -36.42 -16.96
N PHE A 586 -9.76 -35.11 -16.90
CA PHE A 586 -10.79 -34.07 -17.10
C PHE A 586 -11.04 -33.67 -18.57
N ASN A 587 -10.45 -34.38 -19.53
CA ASN A 587 -10.59 -34.16 -20.98
C ASN A 587 -10.55 -32.66 -21.36
N CYS A 588 -9.43 -32.02 -21.07
CA CYS A 588 -9.23 -30.60 -21.26
C CYS A 588 -8.70 -30.28 -22.66
N VAL A 589 -9.28 -29.27 -23.31
CA VAL A 589 -8.76 -28.69 -24.56
C VAL A 589 -8.20 -27.29 -24.32
N GLN A 590 -7.10 -26.96 -25.01
CA GLN A 590 -6.48 -25.65 -24.90
C GLN A 590 -7.24 -24.59 -25.72
N THR A 591 -8.23 -23.92 -25.13
CA THR A 591 -9.06 -22.92 -25.82
C THR A 591 -9.78 -21.98 -24.86
N ALA A 592 -9.95 -20.71 -25.26
CA ALA A 592 -10.94 -19.79 -24.69
C ALA A 592 -12.23 -19.74 -25.52
N ASP A 593 -12.20 -20.32 -26.72
CA ASP A 593 -13.30 -20.30 -27.67
C ASP A 593 -14.22 -21.50 -27.44
N LEU A 594 -15.48 -21.22 -27.09
CA LEU A 594 -16.50 -22.24 -26.90
C LEU A 594 -17.01 -22.83 -28.21
N ASP A 595 -16.77 -22.19 -29.37
CA ASP A 595 -17.10 -22.74 -30.69
C ASP A 595 -16.10 -23.81 -31.16
N HIS A 596 -15.05 -24.08 -30.36
CA HIS A 596 -14.08 -25.12 -30.64
C HIS A 596 -14.76 -26.49 -30.87
N GLU A 597 -14.40 -27.20 -31.94
CA GLU A 597 -15.05 -28.44 -32.39
C GLU A 597 -15.16 -29.49 -31.27
N PHE A 598 -14.11 -29.64 -30.47
CA PHE A 598 -14.11 -30.52 -29.29
C PHE A 598 -15.21 -30.15 -28.27
N VAL A 599 -15.41 -28.87 -27.97
CA VAL A 599 -16.45 -28.43 -27.01
C VAL A 599 -17.84 -28.62 -27.61
N GLN A 600 -18.01 -28.27 -28.88
CA GLN A 600 -19.27 -28.39 -29.60
C GLN A 600 -19.68 -29.85 -29.83
N GLY A 601 -18.72 -30.78 -29.98
CA GLY A 601 -18.96 -32.20 -30.24
C GLY A 601 -19.51 -32.99 -29.04
N HIS A 602 -19.46 -32.44 -27.83
CA HIS A 602 -19.92 -33.10 -26.59
C HIS A 602 -21.19 -32.49 -25.99
N GLN A 603 -21.78 -31.49 -26.66
CA GLN A 603 -23.07 -30.93 -26.25
C GLN A 603 -24.24 -31.90 -26.57
N PRO A 604 -25.37 -31.82 -25.87
CA PRO A 604 -25.66 -30.92 -24.75
C PRO A 604 -25.04 -31.40 -23.43
N TYR A 605 -24.71 -30.46 -22.55
CA TYR A 605 -24.15 -30.73 -21.23
C TYR A 605 -25.21 -30.72 -20.13
N ASN A 606 -25.14 -31.68 -19.21
CA ASN A 606 -26.01 -31.74 -18.04
C ASN A 606 -25.59 -30.72 -16.98
N VAL A 607 -24.30 -30.43 -16.89
CA VAL A 607 -23.76 -29.39 -16.01
C VAL A 607 -22.78 -28.55 -16.82
N ILE A 608 -22.87 -27.22 -16.70
CA ILE A 608 -21.81 -26.32 -17.15
C ILE A 608 -21.34 -25.53 -15.93
N SER A 609 -20.04 -25.42 -15.71
CA SER A 609 -19.46 -24.55 -14.69
C SER A 609 -18.65 -23.43 -15.33
N LEU A 610 -18.82 -22.22 -14.78
CA LEU A 610 -18.03 -21.04 -15.12
C LEU A 610 -17.59 -20.41 -13.80
N MET A 611 -16.39 -20.76 -13.37
CA MET A 611 -15.88 -20.43 -12.03
C MET A 611 -14.91 -19.26 -12.09
N ASN A 612 -15.36 -18.05 -11.78
CA ASN A 612 -14.52 -16.83 -11.78
C ASN A 612 -13.82 -16.54 -13.13
N VAL A 613 -14.55 -16.81 -14.23
CA VAL A 613 -14.12 -16.54 -15.61
C VAL A 613 -14.92 -15.39 -16.24
N LEU A 614 -16.17 -15.17 -15.81
CA LEU A 614 -17.08 -14.22 -16.45
C LEU A 614 -16.56 -12.76 -16.42
N ASP A 615 -15.86 -12.39 -15.36
CA ASP A 615 -15.21 -11.09 -15.17
C ASP A 615 -13.87 -10.98 -15.91
N ARG A 616 -13.32 -12.08 -16.44
CA ARG A 616 -12.10 -12.11 -17.26
C ARG A 616 -12.34 -12.32 -18.75
N ALA A 617 -13.57 -12.61 -19.14
CA ALA A 617 -13.93 -12.85 -20.54
C ALA A 617 -13.92 -11.53 -21.34
N ASP A 618 -13.39 -11.58 -22.57
CA ASP A 618 -13.46 -10.45 -23.51
C ASP A 618 -14.87 -10.23 -24.06
N LYS A 619 -15.60 -11.34 -24.28
CA LYS A 619 -16.97 -11.35 -24.80
C LYS A 619 -17.95 -12.06 -23.84
N PRO A 620 -18.16 -11.54 -22.62
CA PRO A 620 -18.89 -12.24 -21.56
C PRO A 620 -20.36 -12.50 -21.90
N TRP A 621 -21.00 -11.65 -22.70
CA TRP A 621 -22.42 -11.82 -23.04
C TRP A 621 -22.62 -12.82 -24.18
N THR A 622 -21.70 -12.85 -25.15
CA THR A 622 -21.59 -13.92 -26.14
C THR A 622 -21.36 -15.27 -25.47
N MET A 623 -20.44 -15.33 -24.50
CA MET A 623 -20.16 -16.54 -23.72
C MET A 623 -21.41 -17.06 -22.99
N LEU A 624 -22.20 -16.20 -22.35
CA LEU A 624 -23.46 -16.60 -21.70
C LEU A 624 -24.49 -17.15 -22.71
N LYS A 625 -24.57 -16.58 -23.92
CA LYS A 625 -25.45 -17.10 -24.99
C LYS A 625 -25.01 -18.50 -25.44
N GLN A 626 -23.71 -18.74 -25.61
CA GLN A 626 -23.15 -20.05 -25.97
C GLN A 626 -23.36 -21.09 -24.86
N ILE A 627 -23.13 -20.72 -23.60
CA ILE A 627 -23.40 -21.59 -22.45
C ILE A 627 -24.87 -22.03 -22.46
N ARG A 628 -25.80 -21.09 -22.68
CA ARG A 628 -27.23 -21.42 -22.74
C ARG A 628 -27.55 -22.42 -23.86
N SER A 629 -26.96 -22.28 -25.05
CA SER A 629 -27.26 -23.19 -26.16
C SER A 629 -26.69 -24.59 -25.97
N MET A 630 -25.56 -24.71 -25.27
CA MET A 630 -24.92 -25.98 -24.98
C MET A 630 -25.53 -26.71 -23.77
N LEU A 631 -26.27 -26.00 -22.90
CA LEU A 631 -26.87 -26.58 -21.71
C LEU A 631 -28.09 -27.44 -22.05
N HIS A 632 -28.22 -28.60 -21.42
CA HIS A 632 -29.36 -29.49 -21.63
C HIS A 632 -30.68 -28.75 -21.32
N PRO A 633 -31.65 -28.70 -22.26
CA PRO A 633 -32.77 -27.76 -22.20
C PRO A 633 -33.73 -27.99 -21.02
N GLU A 634 -33.97 -29.25 -20.64
CA GLU A 634 -34.93 -29.57 -19.58
C GLU A 634 -34.32 -29.62 -18.17
N ASN A 635 -33.15 -30.24 -18.03
CA ASN A 635 -32.55 -30.59 -16.74
C ASN A 635 -31.11 -30.09 -16.56
N GLY A 636 -30.58 -29.31 -17.49
CA GLY A 636 -29.20 -28.84 -17.44
C GLY A 636 -29.00 -27.76 -16.37
N LEU A 637 -27.92 -27.85 -15.61
CA LEU A 637 -27.56 -26.90 -14.56
C LEU A 637 -26.35 -26.07 -14.95
N PHE A 638 -26.47 -24.75 -14.85
CA PHE A 638 -25.36 -23.84 -15.00
C PHE A 638 -24.92 -23.32 -13.63
N LEU A 639 -23.69 -23.66 -13.24
CA LEU A 639 -23.04 -23.19 -12.03
C LEU A 639 -22.15 -21.99 -12.38
N LEU A 640 -22.54 -20.81 -11.92
CA LEU A 640 -21.78 -19.59 -12.12
C LEU A 640 -21.21 -19.12 -10.78
N ALA A 641 -19.88 -19.03 -10.68
CA ALA A 641 -19.20 -18.29 -9.63
C ALA A 641 -18.63 -16.99 -10.21
N VAL A 642 -18.81 -15.90 -9.47
CA VAL A 642 -18.31 -14.59 -9.86
C VAL A 642 -18.11 -13.70 -8.63
N VAL A 643 -16.91 -13.13 -8.53
CA VAL A 643 -16.59 -12.16 -7.48
C VAL A 643 -17.50 -10.94 -7.57
N LEU A 644 -18.17 -10.62 -6.46
CA LEU A 644 -19.01 -9.44 -6.33
C LEU A 644 -18.48 -8.50 -5.25
N PRO A 645 -18.53 -7.17 -5.46
CA PRO A 645 -19.15 -6.48 -6.61
C PRO A 645 -18.38 -6.62 -7.94
N PHE A 646 -19.10 -6.53 -9.07
CA PHE A 646 -18.57 -6.95 -10.37
C PHE A 646 -17.50 -6.01 -10.94
N SER A 647 -16.35 -6.56 -11.37
CA SER A 647 -15.23 -5.82 -11.97
C SER A 647 -14.61 -6.60 -13.11
N ALA A 648 -14.83 -6.20 -14.36
CA ALA A 648 -14.35 -6.92 -15.54
C ALA A 648 -13.06 -6.34 -16.14
N PHE A 649 -12.13 -7.21 -16.53
CA PHE A 649 -10.90 -6.88 -17.27
C PHE A 649 -10.36 -8.11 -18.01
N VAL A 650 -9.67 -7.90 -19.14
CA VAL A 650 -9.02 -8.95 -19.94
C VAL A 650 -7.51 -8.84 -19.79
N GLU A 651 -6.82 -9.96 -19.61
CA GLU A 651 -5.36 -9.99 -19.53
C GLU A 651 -4.76 -10.28 -20.92
N VAL A 652 -3.95 -9.35 -21.42
CA VAL A 652 -3.19 -9.51 -22.68
C VAL A 652 -1.71 -9.28 -22.36
N GLY A 653 -0.96 -10.38 -22.25
CA GLY A 653 0.39 -10.33 -21.70
C GLY A 653 0.37 -9.84 -20.25
N THR A 654 1.11 -8.76 -19.95
CA THR A 654 1.13 -8.12 -18.63
C THR A 654 0.10 -6.99 -18.47
N LYS A 655 -0.65 -6.65 -19.52
CA LYS A 655 -1.59 -5.52 -19.52
C LYS A 655 -3.02 -5.97 -19.23
N ARG A 656 -3.74 -5.16 -18.45
CA ARG A 656 -5.20 -5.32 -18.20
C ARG A 656 -5.97 -4.37 -19.10
N MET A 657 -6.82 -4.92 -19.95
CA MET A 657 -7.66 -4.15 -20.88
C MET A 657 -9.15 -4.28 -20.53
N ALA A 658 -9.98 -3.38 -21.03
CA ALA A 658 -11.42 -3.52 -20.93
C ALA A 658 -11.92 -4.59 -21.92
N PRO A 659 -12.94 -5.39 -21.56
CA PRO A 659 -13.54 -6.35 -22.49
C PRO A 659 -14.24 -5.63 -23.65
N THR A 660 -14.19 -6.24 -24.83
CA THR A 660 -14.86 -5.74 -26.03
C THR A 660 -16.38 -5.76 -25.90
N GLU A 661 -16.93 -6.71 -25.14
CA GLU A 661 -18.35 -6.77 -24.79
C GLU A 661 -18.56 -6.52 -23.29
N ARG A 662 -19.55 -5.69 -22.93
CA ARG A 662 -19.76 -5.28 -21.54
C ARG A 662 -21.11 -5.76 -21.02
N LEU A 663 -21.10 -6.34 -19.82
CA LEU A 663 -22.34 -6.69 -19.12
C LEU A 663 -23.07 -5.44 -18.60
N PRO A 664 -24.42 -5.39 -18.66
CA PRO A 664 -25.25 -4.30 -18.15
C PRO A 664 -25.35 -4.27 -16.60
N MET A 665 -24.21 -4.20 -15.94
CA MET A 665 -24.06 -4.25 -14.47
C MET A 665 -24.29 -2.91 -13.75
N ARG A 666 -25.08 -1.98 -14.32
CA ARG A 666 -25.36 -0.68 -13.68
C ARG A 666 -26.05 -0.90 -12.31
N GLY A 667 -25.54 -0.25 -11.27
CA GLY A 667 -25.91 -0.44 -9.87
C GLY A 667 -25.21 -1.61 -9.18
N GLY A 668 -24.50 -2.46 -9.93
CA GLY A 668 -23.83 -3.66 -9.44
C GLY A 668 -22.32 -3.71 -9.66
N ARG A 669 -21.75 -2.65 -10.27
CA ARG A 669 -20.31 -2.58 -10.52
C ARG A 669 -19.56 -2.18 -9.26
N CYS A 670 -18.37 -2.74 -9.15
CA CYS A 670 -17.39 -2.34 -8.18
C CYS A 670 -17.19 -0.81 -8.22
N GLN A 671 -16.86 -0.23 -9.38
CA GLN A 671 -16.59 1.20 -9.55
C GLN A 671 -17.76 2.12 -9.18
N GLU A 672 -18.95 1.58 -8.92
CA GLU A 672 -20.13 2.33 -8.50
C GLU A 672 -20.37 2.32 -6.99
N GLY A 673 -19.58 1.54 -6.25
CA GLY A 673 -19.76 1.43 -4.82
C GLY A 673 -20.86 0.43 -4.43
N ALA A 674 -21.18 -0.55 -5.26
CA ALA A 674 -22.28 -1.48 -5.01
C ALA A 674 -21.99 -2.38 -3.78
N SER A 675 -23.03 -2.72 -3.01
CA SER A 675 -22.93 -3.80 -2.03
C SER A 675 -22.97 -5.16 -2.73
N PHE A 676 -22.61 -6.23 -2.02
CA PHE A 676 -22.74 -7.60 -2.53
C PHE A 676 -24.16 -7.89 -3.01
N GLU A 677 -25.18 -7.52 -2.22
CA GLU A 677 -26.59 -7.73 -2.56
C GLU A 677 -27.02 -6.90 -3.77
N ALA A 678 -26.59 -5.64 -3.86
CA ALA A 678 -26.91 -4.79 -5.01
C ALA A 678 -26.29 -5.36 -6.30
N ALA A 679 -25.06 -5.86 -6.22
CA ALA A 679 -24.38 -6.50 -7.34
C ALA A 679 -25.04 -7.83 -7.74
N ALA A 680 -25.45 -8.65 -6.78
CA ALA A 680 -26.15 -9.91 -7.04
C ALA A 680 -27.52 -9.65 -7.70
N ASN A 681 -28.25 -8.64 -7.21
CA ASN A 681 -29.51 -8.21 -7.81
C ASN A 681 -29.34 -7.74 -9.27
N ALA A 682 -28.31 -6.92 -9.52
CA ALA A 682 -28.02 -6.41 -10.85
C ALA A 682 -27.60 -7.53 -11.81
N LEU A 683 -26.75 -8.45 -11.36
CA LEU A 683 -26.33 -9.60 -12.17
C LEU A 683 -27.53 -10.47 -12.54
N LEU A 684 -28.39 -10.80 -11.58
CA LEU A 684 -29.58 -11.60 -11.85
C LEU A 684 -30.51 -10.91 -12.86
N LYS A 685 -30.93 -9.66 -12.57
CA LYS A 685 -31.98 -8.97 -13.32
C LYS A 685 -31.53 -8.46 -14.68
N ASN A 686 -30.31 -7.93 -14.75
CA ASN A 686 -29.86 -7.23 -15.94
C ASN A 686 -29.07 -8.17 -16.86
N VAL A 687 -28.53 -9.27 -16.33
CA VAL A 687 -27.66 -10.18 -17.09
C VAL A 687 -28.25 -11.57 -17.21
N LEU A 688 -28.43 -12.29 -16.11
CA LEU A 688 -28.74 -13.72 -16.15
C LEU A 688 -30.15 -13.99 -16.69
N GLN A 689 -31.16 -13.24 -16.22
CA GLN A 689 -32.53 -13.36 -16.72
C GLN A 689 -32.62 -12.96 -18.21
N PRO A 690 -32.09 -11.81 -18.66
CA PRO A 690 -32.06 -11.46 -20.08
C PRO A 690 -31.24 -12.41 -20.97
N ALA A 691 -30.21 -13.04 -20.41
CA ALA A 691 -29.44 -14.09 -21.10
C ALA A 691 -30.24 -15.40 -21.23
N GLY A 692 -31.44 -15.48 -20.66
CA GLY A 692 -32.36 -16.62 -20.79
C GLY A 692 -32.12 -17.71 -19.74
N PHE A 693 -31.65 -17.33 -18.55
CA PHE A 693 -31.49 -18.23 -17.41
C PHE A 693 -32.50 -17.93 -16.31
N LYS A 694 -33.06 -18.99 -15.72
CA LYS A 694 -33.86 -18.93 -14.49
C LYS A 694 -33.01 -19.32 -13.28
N LEU A 695 -33.21 -18.60 -12.18
CA LEU A 695 -32.52 -18.87 -10.92
C LEU A 695 -33.13 -20.08 -10.20
N VAL A 696 -32.27 -21.04 -9.84
CA VAL A 696 -32.64 -22.20 -9.03
C VAL A 696 -32.22 -21.99 -7.58
N GLN A 697 -30.95 -21.74 -7.32
CA GLN A 697 -30.40 -21.48 -5.98
C GLN A 697 -29.30 -20.41 -6.06
N PHE A 698 -29.03 -19.77 -4.92
CA PHE A 698 -28.05 -18.71 -4.78
C PHE A 698 -27.33 -18.82 -3.43
N SER A 699 -26.02 -18.62 -3.40
CA SER A 699 -25.26 -18.54 -2.15
C SER A 699 -24.14 -17.53 -2.26
N ARG A 700 -23.69 -17.06 -1.09
CA ARG A 700 -22.42 -16.34 -0.95
C ARG A 700 -21.40 -17.31 -0.37
N VAL A 701 -20.22 -17.36 -0.98
CA VAL A 701 -19.11 -18.18 -0.51
C VAL A 701 -17.80 -17.39 -0.57
N PRO A 702 -16.81 -17.71 0.27
CA PRO A 702 -15.48 -17.17 0.12
C PRO A 702 -14.79 -17.82 -1.08
N TYR A 703 -14.27 -17.02 -2.00
CA TYR A 703 -13.31 -17.49 -2.99
C TYR A 703 -11.92 -17.45 -2.36
N LEU A 704 -11.38 -18.64 -2.08
CA LEU A 704 -10.12 -18.86 -1.41
C LEU A 704 -9.02 -19.15 -2.42
N CYS A 705 -7.89 -18.47 -2.26
CA CYS A 705 -6.67 -18.81 -2.99
C CYS A 705 -5.57 -19.10 -1.98
N ARG A 706 -4.82 -20.19 -2.16
CA ARG A 706 -3.58 -20.42 -1.39
C ARG A 706 -2.68 -19.21 -1.58
N GLY A 707 -2.30 -18.61 -0.46
CA GLY A 707 -1.50 -17.41 -0.44
C GLY A 707 -0.01 -17.73 -0.40
N ASP A 708 0.75 -16.80 0.14
CA ASP A 708 2.20 -16.84 0.17
C ASP A 708 2.73 -16.99 1.61
N MET A 709 4.03 -16.80 1.79
CA MET A 709 4.65 -16.86 3.12
C MET A 709 4.18 -15.77 4.09
N ARG A 710 3.45 -14.75 3.63
CA ARG A 710 2.89 -13.62 4.42
C ARG A 710 1.45 -13.88 4.84
N GLN A 711 0.66 -14.58 4.02
CA GLN A 711 -0.73 -14.89 4.31
C GLN A 711 -1.08 -16.26 3.76
N ALA A 712 -1.52 -17.19 4.63
CA ALA A 712 -1.80 -18.58 4.25
C ALA A 712 -2.81 -18.68 3.09
N TYR A 713 -3.84 -17.83 3.08
CA TYR A 713 -4.83 -17.78 1.99
C TYR A 713 -5.45 -16.39 1.84
N TYR A 714 -5.80 -16.01 0.62
CA TYR A 714 -6.58 -14.81 0.31
C TYR A 714 -8.06 -15.14 0.17
N VAL A 715 -8.93 -14.17 0.48
CA VAL A 715 -10.39 -14.34 0.42
C VAL A 715 -11.03 -13.20 -0.38
N LEU A 716 -11.83 -13.56 -1.39
CA LEU A 716 -12.75 -12.66 -2.07
C LEU A 716 -14.20 -13.08 -1.80
N SER A 717 -15.14 -12.13 -1.92
CA SER A 717 -16.56 -12.42 -1.76
C SER A 717 -17.14 -12.91 -3.08
N ASP A 718 -17.47 -14.20 -3.15
CA ASP A 718 -17.98 -14.85 -4.33
C ASP A 718 -19.49 -15.08 -4.24
N ALA A 719 -20.15 -15.06 -5.39
CA ALA A 719 -21.55 -15.32 -5.54
C ALA A 719 -21.74 -16.55 -6.43
N ILE A 720 -22.38 -17.58 -5.88
CA ILE A 720 -22.70 -18.80 -6.64
C ILE A 720 -24.16 -18.77 -7.04
N PHE A 721 -24.39 -18.84 -8.35
CA PHE A 721 -25.72 -18.99 -8.93
C PHE A 721 -25.84 -20.39 -9.52
N VAL A 722 -26.90 -21.09 -9.14
CA VAL A 722 -27.38 -22.29 -9.83
C VAL A 722 -28.50 -21.87 -10.74
N LEU A 723 -28.30 -22.08 -12.03
CA LEU A 723 -29.16 -21.59 -13.10
C LEU A 723 -29.65 -22.75 -13.96
N GLN A 724 -30.79 -22.54 -14.61
CA GLN A 724 -31.32 -23.44 -15.65
C GLN A 724 -31.72 -22.61 -16.86
N VAL A 725 -31.88 -23.25 -18.01
CA VAL A 725 -32.48 -22.59 -19.18
C VAL A 725 -33.90 -22.14 -18.81
N ASP A 726 -34.19 -20.88 -19.08
CA ASP A 726 -35.55 -20.37 -19.07
C ASP A 726 -36.19 -20.65 -20.43
N SER A 727 -37.17 -21.55 -20.45
CA SER A 727 -37.92 -21.94 -21.64
C SER A 727 -38.88 -20.86 -22.12
N GLU A 728 -39.22 -19.87 -21.27
CA GLU A 728 -40.16 -18.80 -21.60
C GLU A 728 -39.47 -17.58 -22.23
N VAL A 729 -38.14 -17.48 -22.10
CA VAL A 729 -37.36 -16.37 -22.64
C VAL A 729 -36.65 -16.81 -23.92
N THR A 730 -37.12 -16.27 -25.06
CA THR A 730 -36.36 -16.34 -26.31
C THR A 730 -35.29 -15.22 -26.27
N PRO A 731 -33.99 -15.54 -26.42
CA PRO A 731 -32.94 -14.52 -26.28
C PRO A 731 -33.14 -13.40 -27.30
N ALA A 732 -32.95 -12.15 -26.87
CA ALA A 732 -32.86 -11.03 -27.80
C ALA A 732 -31.69 -11.30 -28.77
N LYS A 733 -31.97 -11.25 -30.08
CA LYS A 733 -30.98 -11.49 -31.14
C LYS A 733 -29.74 -10.64 -30.91
#